data_AF-A0A553ZVV2-F1
#
_entry.id   AF-A0A553ZVV2-F1
#
_cell.length_a   1.000
_cell.length_b   1.000
_cell.length_c   1.000
_cell.angle_alpha   90.00
_cell.angle_beta   90.00
_cell.angle_gamma   90.00
#
_symmetry.space_group_name_H-M   'P 1'
#
loop_
_entity.id
_entity.type
_entity.pdbx_description
1 polymer ?
#
loop_
_entity_poly.entity_id
_entity_poly.type
_entity_poly.pdbx_seq_one_letter_code
_entity_poly.pdbx_strand_id
1 'polypeptide(L)'
;MDKDQAKKQLEELREKLEKYGYYYYVLDNPIVPDQEYDTLLQELLTIEEQFPDLVTEDSPSVRIGGAPLPYFTKVSHNVPMMSLGNAFNEQDLRDFDRRVRQFAGEEDVAYICELKIDGLAVSLTYESGKLVRGATRGDGTTGEDITSNLKTVSAIPLRIKSDVNLEVRGEAYMPKASFEALNEAKKEADEEPFANPRNAAAGSLRQLDPKIAAKRNLSMFVYSIGELEGKEIHSHYEGLTFLKDAGFKVNPETTKCETIEDVIAYTEKWVEKRHDLSYEIDGIVIKVDSLALQKEMGFTAKSPRWATAYKFPAEEVVTKLLDIELTVGRTGAITPTALLTPVSVAGTTVRRASLHNEDLIREKDVKLGDSVVVKKAGDIIPEVVNVLVDLRTGEEREFHMPTHCPECESELVRLEGEVALRCINPECPAQIREGLIHFVSRTAMNIDGLGEKVITQLFAHQLIGNVADLYTLEKEELLKLERMGEKSVENLLHSIEISKSNSMERVLFGLGIRFIGAKAAKTLAQHFQTMDRLSQATKEQLVAVDEIGEKMADSIVSYFEKPEVHDLLERLQQVGLNLTYTGPALNTASTADEESFFMGKTVVLTGKLEELSREEAKERLEALGSKVTGSVSKKTDLVIAGTDAGSKRSKAEDLGIEIWDEAKLLQELDQT
;
A
#
# COMPACT_ATOMS: atom_id res chain seq x y z
N MET A 1 32.44 -15.73 40.09
CA MET A 1 31.54 -14.57 40.23
C MET A 1 30.25 -15.06 40.90
N ASP A 2 29.70 -14.37 41.88
CA ASP A 2 28.37 -14.72 42.41
C ASP A 2 27.25 -14.15 41.50
N LYS A 3 25.99 -14.58 41.69
CA LYS A 3 24.87 -14.22 40.81
C LYS A 3 24.50 -12.73 40.88
N ASP A 4 24.70 -12.06 42.02
CA ASP A 4 24.40 -10.64 42.19
C ASP A 4 25.50 -9.76 41.60
N GLN A 5 26.76 -10.18 41.74
CA GLN A 5 27.91 -9.58 41.06
C GLN A 5 27.79 -9.71 39.54
N ALA A 6 27.40 -10.89 39.05
CA ALA A 6 27.14 -11.14 37.63
C ALA A 6 26.06 -10.21 37.09
N LYS A 7 24.95 -10.06 37.82
CA LYS A 7 23.85 -9.18 37.44
C LYS A 7 24.30 -7.71 37.33
N LYS A 8 25.03 -7.20 38.33
CA LYS A 8 25.52 -5.81 38.31
C LYS A 8 26.51 -5.56 37.18
N GLN A 9 27.44 -6.50 36.95
CA GLN A 9 28.42 -6.39 35.86
C GLN A 9 27.75 -6.47 34.49
N LEU A 10 26.72 -7.32 34.32
CA LEU A 10 25.91 -7.37 33.10
C LEU A 10 25.17 -6.05 32.85
N GLU A 11 24.58 -5.43 33.87
CA GLU A 11 23.90 -4.13 33.73
C GLU A 11 24.88 -3.03 33.27
N GLU A 12 26.07 -2.96 33.88
CA GLU A 12 27.11 -2.00 33.48
C GLU A 12 27.66 -2.24 32.06
N LEU A 13 27.86 -3.51 31.67
CA LEU A 13 28.30 -3.87 30.32
C LEU A 13 27.24 -3.54 29.28
N ARG A 14 25.97 -3.85 29.56
CA ARG A 14 24.83 -3.51 28.68
C ARG A 14 24.73 -2.01 28.45
N GLU A 15 24.78 -1.20 29.51
CA GLU A 15 24.71 0.27 29.40
C GLU A 15 25.87 0.84 28.56
N LYS A 16 27.10 0.35 28.77
CA LYS A 16 28.27 0.77 27.96
C LYS A 16 28.12 0.38 26.49
N LEU A 17 27.75 -0.86 26.21
CA LEU A 17 27.57 -1.36 24.84
C LEU A 17 26.43 -0.63 24.13
N GLU A 18 25.31 -0.38 24.81
CA GLU A 18 24.21 0.43 24.25
C GLU A 18 24.66 1.86 23.93
N LYS A 19 25.40 2.50 24.84
CA LYS A 19 25.95 3.83 24.62
C LYS A 19 26.91 3.85 23.43
N TYR A 20 27.89 2.95 23.40
CA TYR A 20 28.87 2.88 22.32
C TYR A 20 28.21 2.55 20.97
N GLY A 21 27.27 1.61 20.97
CA GLY A 21 26.46 1.28 19.79
C GLY A 21 25.63 2.47 19.29
N TYR A 22 25.03 3.26 20.18
CA TYR A 22 24.31 4.47 19.79
C TYR A 22 25.22 5.50 19.10
N TYR A 23 26.39 5.79 19.68
CA TYR A 23 27.35 6.72 19.06
C TYR A 23 27.88 6.21 17.72
N TYR A 24 28.11 4.91 17.60
CA TYR A 24 28.60 4.29 16.36
C TYR A 24 27.51 4.22 15.28
N TYR A 25 26.39 3.55 15.55
CA TYR A 25 25.40 3.18 14.53
C TYR A 25 24.31 4.23 14.31
N VAL A 26 24.03 5.07 15.31
CA VAL A 26 22.96 6.09 15.23
C VAL A 26 23.54 7.45 14.91
N LEU A 27 24.59 7.87 15.61
CA LEU A 27 25.21 9.19 15.43
C LEU A 27 26.34 9.21 14.39
N ASP A 28 26.77 8.04 13.89
CA ASP A 28 27.91 7.90 12.98
C ASP A 28 29.18 8.63 13.50
N ASN A 29 29.37 8.63 14.83
CA ASN A 29 30.46 9.32 15.54
C ASN A 29 30.99 8.45 16.71
N PRO A 30 31.79 7.42 16.40
CA PRO A 30 32.25 6.45 17.40
C PRO A 30 33.15 7.10 18.46
N ILE A 31 32.87 6.80 19.74
CA ILE A 31 33.65 7.31 20.89
C ILE A 31 34.69 6.32 21.41
N VAL A 32 34.68 5.08 20.91
CA VAL A 32 35.65 4.01 21.22
C VAL A 32 36.00 3.25 19.92
N PRO A 33 37.19 2.63 19.81
CA PRO A 33 37.55 1.78 18.68
C PRO A 33 36.74 0.46 18.65
N ASP A 34 36.54 -0.10 17.46
CA ASP A 34 35.79 -1.35 17.24
C ASP A 34 36.29 -2.51 18.11
N GLN A 35 37.61 -2.64 18.26
CA GLN A 35 38.23 -3.68 19.09
C GLN A 35 37.83 -3.59 20.57
N GLU A 36 37.61 -2.39 21.09
CA GLU A 36 37.19 -2.19 22.48
C GLU A 36 35.72 -2.59 22.66
N TYR A 37 34.86 -2.25 21.70
CA TYR A 37 33.46 -2.69 21.67
C TYR A 37 33.36 -4.22 21.62
N ASP A 38 34.10 -4.86 20.72
CA ASP A 38 34.10 -6.32 20.57
C ASP A 38 34.59 -7.04 21.82
N THR A 39 35.59 -6.47 22.51
CA THR A 39 36.09 -7.03 23.78
C THR A 39 35.02 -7.02 24.86
N LEU A 40 34.29 -5.91 25.00
CA LEU A 40 33.19 -5.77 25.96
C LEU A 40 32.01 -6.68 25.61
N LEU A 41 31.73 -6.88 24.32
CA LEU A 41 30.69 -7.81 23.87
C LEU A 41 31.07 -9.27 24.16
N GLN A 42 32.33 -9.66 23.96
CA GLN A 42 32.82 -10.99 24.32
C GLN A 42 32.76 -11.23 25.84
N GLU A 43 33.06 -10.21 26.64
CA GLU A 43 32.91 -10.26 28.09
C GLU A 43 31.45 -10.48 28.50
N LEU A 44 30.52 -9.72 27.89
CA LEU A 44 29.07 -9.88 28.09
C LEU A 44 28.62 -11.32 27.78
N LEU A 45 29.01 -11.85 26.61
CA LEU A 45 28.66 -13.20 26.17
C LEU A 45 29.21 -14.27 27.12
N THR A 46 30.45 -14.12 27.57
CA THR A 46 31.08 -15.06 28.51
C THR A 46 30.32 -15.13 29.83
N ILE A 47 29.81 -13.99 30.33
CA ILE A 47 29.02 -13.94 31.56
C ILE A 47 27.63 -14.53 31.34
N GLU A 48 26.99 -14.24 30.21
CA GLU A 48 25.66 -14.78 29.86
C GLU A 48 25.67 -16.30 29.64
N GLU A 49 26.76 -16.86 29.10
CA GLU A 49 26.96 -18.32 29.01
C GLU A 49 27.07 -18.98 30.39
N GLN A 50 27.70 -18.31 31.37
CA GLN A 50 27.83 -18.81 32.74
C GLN A 50 26.53 -18.66 33.54
N PHE A 51 25.68 -17.68 33.20
CA PHE A 51 24.42 -17.40 33.87
C PHE A 51 23.24 -17.23 32.89
N PRO A 52 22.75 -18.32 32.27
CA PRO A 52 21.70 -18.25 31.25
C PRO A 52 20.40 -17.59 31.74
N ASP A 53 20.07 -17.73 33.03
CA ASP A 53 18.88 -17.11 33.65
C ASP A 53 18.90 -15.58 33.65
N LEU A 54 20.06 -14.95 33.43
CA LEU A 54 20.24 -13.49 33.47
C LEU A 54 20.21 -12.84 32.07
N VAL A 55 20.07 -13.63 31.01
CA VAL A 55 19.93 -13.13 29.64
C VAL A 55 18.56 -12.46 29.49
N THR A 56 18.56 -11.22 29.00
CA THR A 56 17.33 -10.46 28.76
C THR A 56 17.13 -10.24 27.27
N GLU A 57 15.87 -10.12 26.83
CA GLU A 57 15.54 -9.98 25.39
C GLU A 57 15.99 -8.66 24.76
N ASP A 58 16.38 -7.69 25.58
CA ASP A 58 16.94 -6.39 25.21
C ASP A 58 18.48 -6.37 25.28
N SER A 59 19.14 -7.48 25.63
CA SER A 59 20.60 -7.56 25.70
C SER A 59 21.25 -7.41 24.31
N PRO A 60 22.41 -6.70 24.18
CA PRO A 60 23.16 -6.58 22.94
C PRO A 60 23.54 -7.93 22.30
N SER A 61 23.67 -9.00 23.09
CA SER A 61 23.97 -10.36 22.61
C SER A 61 22.87 -10.95 21.72
N VAL A 62 21.62 -10.52 21.89
CA VAL A 62 20.47 -10.97 21.10
C VAL A 62 20.59 -10.56 19.63
N ARG A 63 21.38 -9.50 19.33
CA ARG A 63 21.56 -8.97 17.98
C ARG A 63 22.28 -9.91 17.02
N ILE A 64 22.99 -10.93 17.53
CA ILE A 64 23.71 -11.92 16.70
C ILE A 64 22.74 -12.81 15.91
N GLY A 65 21.45 -12.82 16.28
CA GLY A 65 20.41 -13.62 15.64
C GLY A 65 20.27 -14.99 16.29
N GLY A 66 19.02 -15.37 16.54
CA GLY A 66 18.66 -16.65 17.17
C GLY A 66 18.69 -17.85 16.22
N ALA A 67 17.97 -18.91 16.59
CA ALA A 67 17.75 -20.04 15.70
C ALA A 67 16.94 -19.63 14.46
N PRO A 68 17.15 -20.26 13.29
CA PRO A 68 16.34 -19.99 12.10
C PRO A 68 14.85 -20.22 12.34
N LEU A 69 14.03 -19.31 11.81
CA LEU A 69 12.58 -19.42 11.85
C LEU A 69 12.08 -20.44 10.81
N PRO A 70 11.04 -21.24 11.12
CA PRO A 70 10.47 -22.16 10.15
C PRO A 70 9.65 -21.45 9.04
N TYR A 71 8.99 -20.34 9.38
CA TYR A 71 8.21 -19.49 8.48
C TYR A 71 7.93 -18.13 9.14
N PHE A 72 7.54 -17.13 8.35
CA PHE A 72 7.07 -15.84 8.86
C PHE A 72 5.58 -15.88 9.19
N THR A 73 5.19 -15.27 10.30
CA THR A 73 3.78 -15.12 10.71
C THR A 73 3.21 -13.82 10.15
N LYS A 74 1.91 -13.83 9.79
CA LYS A 74 1.19 -12.62 9.36
C LYS A 74 0.69 -11.87 10.59
N VAL A 75 0.82 -10.54 10.58
CA VAL A 75 0.42 -9.67 11.70
C VAL A 75 -0.41 -8.50 11.18
N SER A 76 -1.52 -8.21 11.85
CA SER A 76 -2.32 -7.01 11.57
C SER A 76 -1.71 -5.78 12.21
N HIS A 77 -1.62 -4.69 11.45
CA HIS A 77 -1.24 -3.39 11.98
C HIS A 77 -2.43 -2.75 12.70
N ASN A 78 -2.18 -2.06 13.82
CA ASN A 78 -3.21 -1.33 14.57
C ASN A 78 -3.71 -0.14 13.74
N VAL A 79 -2.76 0.62 13.18
CA VAL A 79 -3.01 1.72 12.26
C VAL A 79 -2.60 1.28 10.85
N PRO A 80 -3.40 1.48 9.80
CA PRO A 80 -2.99 1.12 8.44
C PRO A 80 -1.72 1.86 7.98
N MET A 81 -0.85 1.17 7.27
CA MET A 81 0.33 1.75 6.60
C MET A 81 0.00 2.04 5.13
N MET A 82 -0.29 3.31 4.85
CA MET A 82 -0.73 3.77 3.52
C MET A 82 0.44 4.07 2.58
N SER A 83 0.15 4.22 1.28
CA SER A 83 1.11 4.76 0.31
C SER A 83 1.03 6.28 0.26
N LEU A 84 1.98 6.95 -0.39
CA LEU A 84 1.95 8.40 -0.59
C LEU A 84 1.38 8.76 -1.96
N GLY A 85 0.79 9.96 -2.07
CA GLY A 85 0.55 10.60 -3.37
C GLY A 85 1.88 10.98 -4.03
N ASN A 86 1.87 11.20 -5.34
CA ASN A 86 3.08 11.58 -6.09
C ASN A 86 2.95 13.00 -6.66
N ALA A 87 4.06 13.72 -6.64
CA ALA A 87 4.29 14.97 -7.37
C ALA A 87 5.56 14.78 -8.22
N PHE A 88 5.55 15.25 -9.47
CA PHE A 88 6.65 15.06 -10.42
C PHE A 88 7.30 16.36 -10.85
N ASN A 89 6.68 17.50 -10.53
CA ASN A 89 7.16 18.82 -10.91
C ASN A 89 6.72 19.87 -9.89
N GLU A 90 7.20 21.11 -10.06
CA GLU A 90 6.89 22.24 -9.20
C GLU A 90 5.39 22.57 -9.15
N GLN A 91 4.70 22.48 -10.30
CA GLN A 91 3.26 22.77 -10.37
C GLN A 91 2.45 21.77 -9.54
N ASP A 92 2.85 20.49 -9.52
CA ASP A 92 2.21 19.48 -8.67
C ASP A 92 2.35 19.80 -7.17
N LEU A 93 3.50 20.36 -6.76
CA LEU A 93 3.73 20.82 -5.38
C LEU A 93 2.87 22.04 -5.04
N ARG A 94 2.78 23.02 -5.94
CA ARG A 94 1.88 24.18 -5.79
C ARG A 94 0.41 23.75 -5.72
N ASP A 95 0.03 22.77 -6.51
CA ASP A 95 -1.31 22.19 -6.51
C ASP A 95 -1.61 21.43 -5.21
N PHE A 96 -0.60 20.76 -4.64
CA PHE A 96 -0.70 20.16 -3.30
C PHE A 96 -0.89 21.24 -2.22
N ASP A 97 -0.06 22.29 -2.19
CA ASP A 97 -0.18 23.40 -1.24
C ASP A 97 -1.55 24.08 -1.34
N ARG A 98 -2.04 24.34 -2.57
CA ARG A 98 -3.39 24.89 -2.78
C ARG A 98 -4.47 24.04 -2.13
N ARG A 99 -4.40 22.71 -2.28
CA ARG A 99 -5.37 21.79 -1.64
C ARG A 99 -5.24 21.82 -0.13
N VAL A 100 -4.03 21.80 0.41
CA VAL A 100 -3.78 21.86 1.86
C VAL A 100 -4.36 23.15 2.45
N ARG A 101 -4.07 24.31 1.84
CA ARG A 101 -4.57 25.61 2.30
C ARG A 101 -6.09 25.74 2.19
N GLN A 102 -6.71 25.11 1.19
CA GLN A 102 -8.18 25.05 1.10
C GLN A 102 -8.81 24.32 2.29
N PHE A 103 -8.13 23.34 2.87
CA PHE A 103 -8.57 22.68 4.10
C PHE A 103 -8.24 23.51 5.34
N ALA A 104 -7.02 24.05 5.43
CA ALA A 104 -6.55 24.81 6.59
C ALA A 104 -7.24 26.19 6.76
N GLY A 105 -7.83 26.74 5.71
CA GLY A 105 -8.49 28.04 5.76
C GLY A 105 -7.48 29.19 5.90
N GLU A 106 -7.61 29.97 6.99
CA GLU A 106 -6.72 31.11 7.29
C GLU A 106 -5.50 30.72 8.15
N GLU A 107 -5.36 29.45 8.54
CA GLU A 107 -4.23 29.00 9.35
C GLU A 107 -2.91 29.01 8.54
N ASP A 108 -1.81 29.37 9.22
CA ASP A 108 -0.47 29.25 8.67
C ASP A 108 -0.09 27.76 8.55
N VAL A 109 0.28 27.34 7.35
CA VAL A 109 0.66 25.96 7.04
C VAL A 109 2.17 25.86 6.86
N ALA A 110 2.81 25.11 7.75
CA ALA A 110 4.20 24.70 7.62
C ALA A 110 4.31 23.24 7.15
N TYR A 111 5.43 22.91 6.51
CA TYR A 111 5.75 21.60 5.95
C TYR A 111 7.04 21.04 6.55
N ILE A 112 7.09 19.73 6.72
CA ILE A 112 8.31 18.98 7.00
C ILE A 112 8.72 18.23 5.75
N CYS A 113 9.93 18.54 5.27
CA CYS A 113 10.55 17.90 4.13
C CYS A 113 11.57 16.87 4.62
N GLU A 114 11.38 15.62 4.18
CA GLU A 114 12.21 14.47 4.54
C GLU A 114 12.69 13.76 3.28
N LEU A 115 13.91 13.23 3.31
CA LEU A 115 14.40 12.41 2.20
C LEU A 115 13.60 11.11 2.10
N LYS A 116 13.15 10.76 0.89
CA LYS A 116 12.42 9.52 0.64
C LYS A 116 13.42 8.38 0.46
N ILE A 117 13.70 7.69 1.56
CA ILE A 117 14.68 6.59 1.61
C ILE A 117 14.20 5.42 0.74
N ASP A 118 15.10 4.88 -0.09
CA ASP A 118 14.78 3.71 -0.92
C ASP A 118 15.10 2.41 -0.17
N GLY A 119 14.10 1.87 0.53
CA GLY A 119 14.24 0.68 1.35
C GLY A 119 12.96 -0.14 1.49
N LEU A 120 12.75 -0.67 2.69
CA LEU A 120 11.54 -1.37 3.09
C LEU A 120 10.91 -0.70 4.31
N ALA A 121 9.67 -0.25 4.16
CA ALA A 121 8.85 0.26 5.25
C ALA A 121 8.59 -0.82 6.32
N VAL A 122 8.89 -0.47 7.57
CA VAL A 122 8.71 -1.32 8.75
C VAL A 122 8.01 -0.55 9.87
N SER A 123 7.25 -1.28 10.68
CA SER A 123 6.63 -0.79 11.91
C SER A 123 7.22 -1.53 13.11
N LEU A 124 7.60 -0.80 14.14
CA LEU A 124 8.15 -1.33 15.39
C LEU A 124 7.21 -0.97 16.54
N THR A 125 6.76 -1.97 17.29
CA THR A 125 5.98 -1.78 18.52
C THR A 125 6.89 -1.92 19.72
N TYR A 126 6.85 -0.91 20.58
CA TYR A 126 7.50 -0.87 21.89
C TYR A 126 6.45 -0.89 22.99
N GLU A 127 6.65 -1.71 24.00
CA GLU A 127 5.83 -1.74 25.22
C GLU A 127 6.73 -1.44 26.41
N SER A 128 6.34 -0.46 27.23
CA SER A 128 7.16 0.05 28.35
C SER A 128 8.62 0.28 27.94
N GLY A 129 8.82 0.88 26.77
CA GLY A 129 10.13 1.18 26.21
C GLY A 129 10.93 0.00 25.64
N LYS A 130 10.39 -1.22 25.56
CA LYS A 130 11.09 -2.40 25.02
C LYS A 130 10.51 -2.85 23.68
N LEU A 131 11.37 -3.19 22.73
CA LEU A 131 10.95 -3.70 21.42
C LEU A 131 10.30 -5.07 21.56
N VAL A 132 8.99 -5.13 21.36
CA VAL A 132 8.22 -6.38 21.43
C VAL A 132 7.95 -6.97 20.05
N ARG A 133 7.83 -6.14 19.02
CA ARG A 133 7.40 -6.58 17.69
C ARG A 133 7.92 -5.66 16.59
N GLY A 134 8.31 -6.26 15.46
CA GLY A 134 8.65 -5.56 14.24
C GLY A 134 8.01 -6.23 13.03
N ALA A 135 7.29 -5.47 12.21
CA ALA A 135 6.52 -6.00 11.09
C ALA A 135 6.79 -5.24 9.78
N THR A 136 6.73 -5.95 8.66
CA THR A 136 6.75 -5.33 7.33
C THR A 136 5.42 -4.64 7.02
N ARG A 137 5.41 -3.70 6.06
CA ARG A 137 4.16 -3.09 5.59
C ARG A 137 3.13 -4.08 5.05
N GLY A 138 3.58 -5.08 4.30
CA GLY A 138 2.69 -6.00 3.58
C GLY A 138 1.74 -5.27 2.61
N ASP A 139 0.43 -5.48 2.77
CA ASP A 139 -0.62 -4.83 1.97
C ASP A 139 -1.14 -3.52 2.59
N GLY A 140 -0.55 -3.09 3.70
CA GLY A 140 -0.92 -1.90 4.44
C GLY A 140 -1.78 -2.18 5.67
N THR A 141 -2.51 -3.31 5.72
CA THR A 141 -3.25 -3.73 6.93
C THR A 141 -2.61 -4.94 7.58
N THR A 142 -2.05 -5.87 6.79
CA THR A 142 -1.40 -7.09 7.25
C THR A 142 0.03 -7.17 6.75
N GLY A 143 0.98 -7.21 7.69
CA GLY A 143 2.41 -7.39 7.49
C GLY A 143 2.92 -8.80 7.79
N GLU A 144 4.22 -8.99 7.63
CA GLU A 144 4.96 -10.18 8.10
C GLU A 144 5.73 -9.79 9.37
N ASP A 145 5.68 -10.62 10.41
CA ASP A 145 6.54 -10.48 11.60
C ASP A 145 7.98 -10.79 11.23
N ILE A 146 8.85 -9.78 11.35
CA ILE A 146 10.28 -9.87 11.10
C ILE A 146 11.07 -9.37 12.32
N THR A 147 10.51 -9.54 13.53
CA THR A 147 11.09 -9.04 14.79
C THR A 147 12.52 -9.54 14.98
N SER A 148 12.77 -10.84 14.75
CA SER A 148 14.10 -11.43 14.91
C SER A 148 15.14 -10.80 13.98
N ASN A 149 14.77 -10.46 12.74
CA ASN A 149 15.65 -9.83 11.77
C ASN A 149 15.86 -8.34 12.09
N LEU A 150 14.83 -7.65 12.57
CA LEU A 150 14.96 -6.25 12.97
C LEU A 150 15.81 -6.07 14.24
N LYS A 151 15.79 -7.03 15.16
CA LYS A 151 16.70 -7.04 16.32
C LYS A 151 18.19 -7.03 15.89
N THR A 152 18.52 -7.59 14.72
CA THR A 152 19.91 -7.58 14.21
C THR A 152 20.33 -6.25 13.60
N VAL A 153 19.42 -5.29 13.41
CA VAL A 153 19.73 -3.96 12.85
C VAL A 153 20.20 -3.05 13.99
N SER A 154 21.50 -2.76 14.03
CA SER A 154 22.12 -2.01 15.14
C SER A 154 21.55 -0.60 15.35
N ALA A 155 21.05 0.04 14.28
CA ALA A 155 20.40 1.35 14.35
C ALA A 155 19.04 1.34 15.08
N ILE A 156 18.44 0.16 15.31
CA ILE A 156 17.17 0.02 16.02
C ILE A 156 17.46 -0.19 17.51
N PRO A 157 17.01 0.69 18.42
CA PRO A 157 17.18 0.47 19.85
C PRO A 157 16.31 -0.70 20.33
N LEU A 158 16.88 -1.68 21.04
CA LEU A 158 16.10 -2.76 21.66
C LEU A 158 15.30 -2.24 22.87
N ARG A 159 15.85 -1.21 23.53
CA ARG A 159 15.22 -0.45 24.59
C ARG A 159 15.38 1.04 24.32
N ILE A 160 14.30 1.81 24.44
CA ILE A 160 14.30 3.26 24.29
C ILE A 160 14.41 3.95 25.65
N LYS A 161 14.86 5.21 25.66
CA LYS A 161 15.08 6.00 26.89
C LYS A 161 13.79 6.47 27.58
N SER A 162 12.64 6.02 27.11
CA SER A 162 11.32 6.44 27.58
C SER A 162 10.46 5.20 27.79
N ASP A 163 9.88 5.07 28.98
CA ASP A 163 9.00 3.94 29.33
C ASP A 163 7.57 4.20 28.82
N VAL A 164 7.41 4.32 27.51
CA VAL A 164 6.12 4.53 26.83
C VAL A 164 5.76 3.34 25.94
N ASN A 165 4.47 3.19 25.66
CA ASN A 165 4.00 2.33 24.58
C ASN A 165 3.98 3.15 23.29
N LEU A 166 4.66 2.65 22.27
CA LEU A 166 4.95 3.38 21.04
C LEU A 166 4.94 2.43 19.84
N GLU A 167 4.16 2.76 18.82
CA GLU A 167 4.37 2.26 17.46
C GLU A 167 5.16 3.32 16.67
N VAL A 168 6.36 2.96 16.20
CA VAL A 168 7.19 3.82 15.37
C VAL A 168 7.37 3.21 13.97
N ARG A 169 7.31 4.07 12.96
CA ARG A 169 7.45 3.70 11.56
C ARG A 169 8.73 4.26 10.99
N GLY A 170 9.38 3.47 10.16
CA GLY A 170 10.60 3.87 9.50
C GLY A 170 10.89 3.05 8.26
N GLU A 171 11.97 3.41 7.59
CA GLU A 171 12.47 2.71 6.41
C GLU A 171 13.76 2.00 6.78
N ALA A 172 13.76 0.66 6.69
CA ALA A 172 14.97 -0.12 6.79
C ALA A 172 15.64 -0.16 5.41
N TYR A 173 16.91 0.24 5.35
CA TYR A 173 17.64 0.43 4.10
C TYR A 173 19.05 -0.18 4.18
N MET A 174 19.66 -0.37 3.01
CA MET A 174 21.04 -0.81 2.90
C MET A 174 21.93 0.38 2.52
N PRO A 175 22.90 0.77 3.37
CA PRO A 175 23.90 1.78 3.00
C PRO A 175 24.67 1.38 1.73
N LYS A 176 25.12 2.37 0.94
CA LYS A 176 25.84 2.13 -0.33
C LYS A 176 27.08 1.24 -0.14
N ALA A 177 27.88 1.53 0.90
CA ALA A 177 29.07 0.73 1.21
C ALA A 177 28.74 -0.74 1.54
N SER A 178 27.66 -0.99 2.31
CA SER A 178 27.20 -2.34 2.62
C SER A 178 26.71 -3.07 1.36
N PHE A 179 26.04 -2.35 0.45
CA PHE A 179 25.56 -2.89 -0.83
C PHE A 179 26.71 -3.28 -1.76
N GLU A 180 27.71 -2.40 -1.90
CA GLU A 180 28.91 -2.67 -2.69
C GLU A 180 29.67 -3.89 -2.17
N ALA A 181 29.91 -3.96 -0.85
CA ALA A 181 30.57 -5.10 -0.22
C ALA A 181 29.78 -6.41 -0.41
N LEU A 182 28.45 -6.37 -0.29
CA LEU A 182 27.59 -7.53 -0.50
C LEU A 182 27.64 -8.03 -1.95
N ASN A 183 27.60 -7.11 -2.91
CA ASN A 183 27.67 -7.47 -4.32
C ASN A 183 29.04 -8.00 -4.71
N GLU A 184 30.12 -7.49 -4.12
CA GLU A 184 31.46 -8.03 -4.36
C GLU A 184 31.59 -9.45 -3.80
N ALA A 185 31.15 -9.70 -2.56
CA ALA A 185 31.13 -11.04 -1.99
C ALA A 185 30.29 -12.03 -2.81
N LYS A 186 29.18 -11.57 -3.42
CA LYS A 186 28.36 -12.41 -4.32
C LYS A 186 29.07 -12.73 -5.62
N LYS A 187 29.77 -11.77 -6.23
CA LYS A 187 30.57 -12.03 -7.44
C LYS A 187 31.70 -13.02 -7.16
N GLU A 188 32.39 -12.88 -6.03
CA GLU A 188 33.44 -13.82 -5.61
C GLU A 188 32.90 -15.24 -5.40
N ALA A 189 31.62 -15.37 -5.05
CA ALA A 189 30.91 -16.63 -4.87
C ALA A 189 30.20 -17.14 -6.16
N ASP A 190 30.42 -16.52 -7.32
CA ASP A 190 29.70 -16.80 -8.58
C ASP A 190 28.16 -16.73 -8.47
N GLU A 191 27.65 -15.91 -7.54
CA GLU A 191 26.22 -15.65 -7.37
C GLU A 191 25.78 -14.37 -8.11
N GLU A 192 24.50 -14.33 -8.48
CA GLU A 192 23.93 -13.12 -9.09
C GLU A 192 23.92 -11.95 -8.08
N PRO A 193 24.49 -10.78 -8.45
CA PRO A 193 24.49 -9.59 -7.61
C PRO A 193 23.08 -8.97 -7.52
N PHE A 194 22.81 -8.25 -6.45
CA PHE A 194 21.57 -7.49 -6.33
C PHE A 194 21.61 -6.26 -7.24
N ALA A 195 20.47 -6.00 -7.90
CA ALA A 195 20.37 -4.89 -8.85
C ALA A 195 20.31 -3.50 -8.17
N ASN A 196 19.72 -3.39 -6.97
CA ASN A 196 19.66 -2.12 -6.24
C ASN A 196 19.63 -2.35 -4.71
N PRO A 197 19.98 -1.32 -3.91
CA PRO A 197 19.99 -1.40 -2.45
C PRO A 197 18.63 -1.75 -1.85
N ARG A 198 17.53 -1.30 -2.45
CA ARG A 198 16.17 -1.60 -1.99
C ARG A 198 15.86 -3.10 -1.99
N ASN A 199 16.11 -3.77 -3.12
CA ASN A 199 15.90 -5.21 -3.27
C ASN A 199 16.85 -6.00 -2.37
N ALA A 200 18.08 -5.52 -2.21
CA ALA A 200 19.05 -6.11 -1.30
C ALA A 200 18.57 -5.99 0.17
N ALA A 201 18.05 -4.84 0.59
CA ALA A 201 17.49 -4.62 1.93
C ALA A 201 16.27 -5.51 2.19
N ALA A 202 15.29 -5.50 1.28
CA ALA A 202 14.08 -6.32 1.41
C ALA A 202 14.39 -7.82 1.43
N GLY A 203 15.29 -8.28 0.56
CA GLY A 203 15.74 -9.67 0.54
C GLY A 203 16.53 -10.06 1.79
N SER A 204 17.23 -9.12 2.41
CA SER A 204 18.01 -9.36 3.63
C SER A 204 17.13 -9.44 4.88
N LEU A 205 16.07 -8.62 4.97
CA LEU A 205 15.14 -8.64 6.10
C LEU A 205 14.17 -9.82 6.08
N ARG A 206 13.93 -10.41 4.91
CA ARG A 206 13.03 -11.56 4.73
C ARG A 206 13.79 -12.89 4.66
N GLN A 207 14.86 -13.00 5.45
CA GLN A 207 15.63 -14.24 5.62
C GLN A 207 15.12 -15.02 6.83
N LEU A 208 14.85 -16.31 6.66
CA LEU A 208 14.43 -17.18 7.77
C LEU A 208 15.53 -17.32 8.84
N ASP A 209 16.80 -17.27 8.42
CA ASP A 209 17.93 -17.21 9.34
C ASP A 209 18.31 -15.74 9.62
N PRO A 210 18.07 -15.22 10.84
CA PRO A 210 18.40 -13.83 11.19
C PRO A 210 19.91 -13.59 11.18
N LYS A 211 20.77 -14.63 11.29
CA LYS A 211 22.22 -14.48 11.19
C LYS A 211 22.67 -14.02 9.81
N ILE A 212 21.89 -14.36 8.77
CA ILE A 212 22.13 -13.84 7.43
C ILE A 212 21.86 -12.34 7.41
N ALA A 213 20.72 -11.89 7.98
CA ALA A 213 20.37 -10.48 8.06
C ALA A 213 21.41 -9.65 8.85
N ALA A 214 21.92 -10.20 9.96
CA ALA A 214 22.96 -9.57 10.79
C ALA A 214 24.23 -9.23 9.98
N LYS A 215 24.66 -10.12 9.07
CA LYS A 215 25.85 -9.91 8.22
C LYS A 215 25.67 -8.83 7.14
N ARG A 216 24.45 -8.36 6.91
CA ARG A 216 24.11 -7.43 5.82
C ARG A 216 24.27 -5.95 6.20
N ASN A 217 24.59 -5.67 7.48
CA ASN A 217 24.84 -4.32 7.99
C ASN A 217 23.79 -3.31 7.52
N LEU A 218 22.52 -3.68 7.71
CA LEU A 218 21.38 -2.81 7.41
C LEU A 218 21.32 -1.65 8.42
N SER A 219 20.67 -0.57 8.01
CA SER A 219 20.37 0.59 8.83
C SER A 219 18.89 0.94 8.74
N MET A 220 18.41 1.85 9.58
CA MET A 220 17.03 2.31 9.56
C MET A 220 16.95 3.79 9.90
N PHE A 221 16.07 4.51 9.23
CA PHE A 221 15.62 5.84 9.65
C PHE A 221 14.15 5.78 10.06
N VAL A 222 13.81 6.34 11.22
CA VAL A 222 12.40 6.54 11.62
C VAL A 222 11.86 7.85 11.05
N TYR A 223 10.60 7.84 10.63
CA TYR A 223 9.97 8.98 9.95
C TYR A 223 8.56 9.32 10.44
N SER A 224 7.96 8.51 11.32
CA SER A 224 6.58 8.74 11.80
C SER A 224 6.28 7.93 13.06
N ILE A 225 5.42 8.48 13.90
CA ILE A 225 4.77 7.78 15.01
C ILE A 225 3.41 7.28 14.52
N GLY A 226 3.13 5.99 14.72
CA GLY A 226 1.83 5.39 14.44
C GLY A 226 0.87 5.56 15.61
N GLU A 227 1.31 5.15 16.79
CA GLU A 227 0.54 5.16 18.03
C GLU A 227 1.50 5.54 19.18
N LEU A 228 1.05 6.40 20.10
CA LEU A 228 1.83 6.81 21.26
C LEU A 228 0.89 6.98 22.45
N GLU A 229 1.17 6.25 23.52
CA GLU A 229 0.44 6.38 24.77
C GLU A 229 1.24 7.21 25.79
N GLY A 230 0.53 8.01 26.58
CA GLY A 230 1.12 8.73 27.72
C GLY A 230 1.85 10.04 27.39
N LYS A 231 1.83 10.48 26.12
CA LYS A 231 2.37 11.79 25.72
C LYS A 231 1.60 12.37 24.54
N GLU A 232 1.23 13.64 24.64
CA GLU A 232 0.67 14.40 23.52
C GLU A 232 1.79 15.03 22.70
N ILE A 233 1.62 14.98 21.38
CA ILE A 233 2.52 15.59 20.39
C ILE A 233 1.62 16.39 19.46
N HIS A 234 1.99 17.64 19.18
CA HIS A 234 1.14 18.56 18.40
C HIS A 234 1.64 18.73 16.96
N SER A 235 2.93 18.52 16.71
CA SER A 235 3.53 18.64 15.38
C SER A 235 4.35 17.42 15.00
N HIS A 236 4.47 17.18 13.70
CA HIS A 236 5.29 16.11 13.15
C HIS A 236 6.77 16.32 13.49
N TYR A 237 7.26 17.56 13.42
CA TYR A 237 8.63 17.89 13.79
C TYR A 237 8.94 17.62 15.28
N GLU A 238 8.01 17.94 16.17
CA GLU A 238 8.10 17.59 17.58
C GLU A 238 8.17 16.07 17.77
N GLY A 239 7.38 15.31 17.01
CA GLY A 239 7.43 13.85 17.00
C GLY A 239 8.79 13.30 16.59
N LEU A 240 9.38 13.81 15.51
CA LEU A 240 10.73 13.42 15.09
C LEU A 240 11.79 13.77 16.14
N THR A 241 11.65 14.93 16.79
CA THR A 241 12.55 15.34 17.88
C THR A 241 12.45 14.38 19.06
N PHE A 242 11.24 14.01 19.46
CA PHE A 242 11.01 13.02 20.51
C PHE A 242 11.63 11.66 20.17
N LEU A 243 11.45 11.18 18.93
CA LEU A 243 12.05 9.91 18.50
C LEU A 243 13.59 9.95 18.56
N LYS A 244 14.19 11.09 18.16
CA LYS A 244 15.64 11.29 18.29
C LYS A 244 16.09 11.22 19.75
N ASP A 245 15.40 11.91 20.65
CA ASP A 245 15.71 11.92 22.09
C ASP A 245 15.50 10.54 22.73
N ALA A 246 14.51 9.77 22.26
CA ALA A 246 14.24 8.40 22.69
C ALA A 246 15.33 7.39 22.25
N GLY A 247 16.22 7.77 21.32
CA GLY A 247 17.36 6.98 20.88
C GLY A 247 17.24 6.43 19.46
N PHE A 248 16.24 6.83 18.68
CA PHE A 248 16.11 6.41 17.28
C PHE A 248 16.98 7.23 16.34
N LYS A 249 17.40 6.60 15.24
CA LYS A 249 18.07 7.28 14.12
C LYS A 249 17.03 8.02 13.27
N VAL A 250 17.03 9.35 13.35
CA VAL A 250 16.23 10.26 12.50
C VAL A 250 17.14 10.85 11.42
N ASN A 251 16.61 11.06 10.22
CA ASN A 251 17.40 11.61 9.13
C ASN A 251 17.90 13.03 9.46
N PRO A 252 19.22 13.31 9.38
CA PRO A 252 19.76 14.63 9.73
C PRO A 252 19.39 15.73 8.73
N GLU A 253 18.95 15.36 7.52
CA GLU A 253 18.62 16.29 6.43
C GLU A 253 17.15 16.72 6.44
N THR A 254 16.37 16.31 7.45
CA THR A 254 14.99 16.76 7.64
C THR A 254 14.96 18.27 7.91
N THR A 255 14.13 18.98 7.15
CA THR A 255 13.99 20.44 7.26
C THR A 255 12.53 20.84 7.44
N LYS A 256 12.29 21.79 8.34
CA LYS A 256 11.01 22.50 8.43
C LYS A 256 10.99 23.67 7.44
N CYS A 257 9.94 23.73 6.63
CA CYS A 257 9.72 24.69 5.56
C CYS A 257 8.43 25.47 5.88
N GLU A 258 8.48 26.79 5.95
CA GLU A 258 7.32 27.62 6.32
C GLU A 258 6.44 27.90 5.09
N THR A 259 6.99 27.79 3.88
CA THR A 259 6.28 28.08 2.63
C THR A 259 6.50 26.99 1.58
N ILE A 260 5.64 26.97 0.56
CA ILE A 260 5.82 26.08 -0.59
C ILE A 260 7.08 26.41 -1.41
N GLU A 261 7.55 27.66 -1.38
CA GLU A 261 8.81 28.04 -2.03
C GLU A 261 10.01 27.43 -1.30
N ASP A 262 9.98 27.38 0.04
CA ASP A 262 11.02 26.70 0.83
C ASP A 262 11.06 25.20 0.52
N VAL A 263 9.88 24.59 0.31
CA VAL A 263 9.76 23.18 -0.12
C VAL A 263 10.39 23.00 -1.49
N ILE A 264 10.06 23.84 -2.47
CA ILE A 264 10.60 23.77 -3.83
C ILE A 264 12.13 23.90 -3.80
N ALA A 265 12.67 24.91 -3.10
CA ALA A 265 14.11 25.10 -2.94
C ALA A 265 14.80 23.90 -2.27
N TYR A 266 14.14 23.29 -1.26
CA TYR A 266 14.62 22.05 -0.65
C TYR A 266 14.67 20.90 -1.67
N THR A 267 13.65 20.79 -2.54
CA THR A 267 13.63 19.75 -3.57
C THR A 267 14.74 19.89 -4.60
N GLU A 268 14.97 21.11 -5.11
CA GLU A 268 16.04 21.39 -6.07
C GLU A 268 17.43 21.09 -5.49
N LYS A 269 17.69 21.51 -4.23
CA LYS A 269 18.94 21.23 -3.52
C LYS A 269 19.27 19.73 -3.52
N TRP A 270 18.28 18.87 -3.26
CA TRP A 270 18.49 17.43 -3.12
C TRP A 270 18.46 16.68 -4.44
N VAL A 271 17.85 17.22 -5.50
CA VAL A 271 18.05 16.71 -6.86
C VAL A 271 19.54 16.70 -7.22
N GLU A 272 20.27 17.75 -6.85
CA GLU A 272 21.71 17.87 -7.13
C GLU A 272 22.57 17.03 -6.15
N LYS A 273 22.29 17.12 -4.84
CA LYS A 273 23.14 16.54 -3.78
C LYS A 273 22.90 15.07 -3.47
N ARG A 274 21.85 14.44 -4.02
CA ARG A 274 21.50 13.03 -3.71
C ARG A 274 22.66 12.04 -3.90
N HIS A 275 23.57 12.31 -4.83
CA HIS A 275 24.68 11.41 -5.12
C HIS A 275 25.72 11.36 -3.99
N ASP A 276 25.81 12.43 -3.18
CA ASP A 276 26.77 12.55 -2.07
C ASP A 276 26.33 11.78 -0.81
N LEU A 277 25.07 11.33 -0.75
CA LEU A 277 24.55 10.58 0.39
C LEU A 277 25.15 9.18 0.47
N SER A 278 25.34 8.69 1.71
CA SER A 278 25.78 7.31 1.98
C SER A 278 24.69 6.25 1.77
N TYR A 279 23.51 6.66 1.34
CA TYR A 279 22.32 5.84 1.10
C TYR A 279 21.56 6.34 -0.14
N GLU A 280 20.71 5.49 -0.70
CA GLU A 280 19.88 5.82 -1.86
C GLU A 280 18.55 6.46 -1.45
N ILE A 281 18.11 7.41 -2.26
CA ILE A 281 16.82 8.11 -2.09
C ILE A 281 16.10 8.18 -3.44
N ASP A 282 14.79 8.01 -3.43
CA ASP A 282 13.94 7.97 -4.63
C ASP A 282 12.98 9.17 -4.71
N GLY A 283 13.28 10.22 -3.95
CA GLY A 283 12.50 11.45 -3.90
C GLY A 283 12.56 12.14 -2.55
N ILE A 284 11.57 13.00 -2.30
CA ILE A 284 11.37 13.75 -1.05
C ILE A 284 9.93 13.59 -0.62
N VAL A 285 9.72 13.40 0.69
CA VAL A 285 8.39 13.36 1.29
C VAL A 285 8.12 14.71 1.92
N ILE A 286 6.99 15.32 1.54
CA ILE A 286 6.50 16.58 2.07
C ILE A 286 5.27 16.26 2.92
N LYS A 287 5.30 16.64 4.19
CA LYS A 287 4.20 16.42 5.15
C LYS A 287 3.79 17.74 5.75
N VAL A 288 2.49 17.96 5.95
CA VAL A 288 2.00 19.06 6.80
C VAL A 288 2.51 18.88 8.22
N ASP A 289 3.05 19.92 8.86
CA ASP A 289 3.65 19.81 10.19
C ASP A 289 2.61 19.62 11.31
N SER A 290 1.46 20.30 11.23
CA SER A 290 0.40 20.22 12.26
C SER A 290 -0.31 18.86 12.25
N LEU A 291 -0.23 18.10 13.36
CA LEU A 291 -0.92 16.81 13.49
C LEU A 291 -2.45 16.95 13.59
N ALA A 292 -2.94 18.07 14.14
CA ALA A 292 -4.37 18.38 14.16
C ALA A 292 -4.92 18.52 12.73
N LEU A 293 -4.20 19.27 11.89
CA LEU A 293 -4.57 19.45 10.48
C LEU A 293 -4.46 18.14 9.69
N GLN A 294 -3.45 17.30 9.97
CA GLN A 294 -3.37 15.96 9.37
C GLN A 294 -4.60 15.10 9.69
N LYS A 295 -5.07 15.14 10.94
CA LYS A 295 -6.25 14.39 11.38
C LYS A 295 -7.53 14.88 10.69
N GLU A 296 -7.70 16.19 10.57
CA GLU A 296 -8.86 16.81 9.89
C GLU A 296 -8.88 16.50 8.38
N MET A 297 -7.72 16.62 7.71
CA MET A 297 -7.60 16.32 6.28
C MET A 297 -7.83 14.84 5.97
N GLY A 298 -7.44 13.94 6.88
CA GLY A 298 -7.64 12.51 6.76
C GLY A 298 -6.97 11.89 5.52
N PHE A 299 -7.59 10.83 5.00
CA PHE A 299 -7.02 9.97 3.97
C PHE A 299 -7.92 9.89 2.72
N THR A 300 -7.31 9.57 1.60
CA THR A 300 -8.01 9.00 0.44
C THR A 300 -8.06 7.47 0.56
N ALA A 301 -8.60 6.78 -0.45
CA ALA A 301 -8.61 5.32 -0.48
C ALA A 301 -7.20 4.67 -0.44
N LYS A 302 -6.13 5.41 -0.80
CA LYS A 302 -4.77 4.86 -0.92
C LYS A 302 -3.67 5.70 -0.29
N SER A 303 -3.90 6.98 -0.06
CA SER A 303 -2.87 7.91 0.43
C SER A 303 -3.41 8.98 1.37
N PRO A 304 -2.59 9.50 2.31
CA PRO A 304 -2.95 10.65 3.12
C PRO A 304 -3.13 11.90 2.24
N ARG A 305 -4.05 12.80 2.62
CA ARG A 305 -4.24 14.08 1.92
C ARG A 305 -3.21 15.14 2.32
N TRP A 306 -2.61 14.96 3.50
CA TRP A 306 -1.67 15.88 4.14
C TRP A 306 -0.20 15.58 3.83
N ALA A 307 0.10 14.57 3.00
CA ALA A 307 1.46 14.28 2.57
C ALA A 307 1.55 13.87 1.09
N THR A 308 2.65 14.24 0.46
CA THR A 308 2.96 13.88 -0.93
C THR A 308 4.45 13.53 -1.08
N ALA A 309 4.77 12.69 -2.05
CA ALA A 309 6.14 12.36 -2.42
C ALA A 309 6.51 13.10 -3.72
N TYR A 310 7.44 14.04 -3.64
CA TYR A 310 8.10 14.58 -4.81
C TYR A 310 9.08 13.54 -5.35
N LYS A 311 8.78 13.04 -6.55
CA LYS A 311 9.63 12.09 -7.27
C LYS A 311 10.64 12.85 -8.10
N PHE A 312 11.91 12.44 -7.98
CA PHE A 312 12.94 13.04 -8.82
C PHE A 312 12.69 12.76 -10.30
N PRO A 313 13.16 13.63 -11.20
CA PRO A 313 13.12 13.35 -12.63
C PRO A 313 13.76 12.00 -12.91
N ALA A 314 13.02 11.14 -13.61
CA ALA A 314 13.47 9.80 -13.95
C ALA A 314 14.70 9.87 -14.86
N GLU A 315 15.66 8.98 -14.64
CA GLU A 315 16.81 8.82 -15.53
C GLU A 315 16.31 8.32 -16.90
N GLU A 316 16.58 9.10 -17.94
CA GLU A 316 16.25 8.77 -19.32
C GLU A 316 17.49 8.19 -20.01
N VAL A 317 17.36 7.00 -20.58
CA VAL A 317 18.44 6.36 -21.33
C VAL A 317 18.01 6.06 -22.75
N VAL A 318 18.97 5.99 -23.66
CA VAL A 318 18.72 5.60 -25.04
C VAL A 318 19.02 4.11 -25.21
N THR A 319 18.11 3.38 -25.84
CA THR A 319 18.33 1.98 -26.27
C THR A 319 17.63 1.71 -27.60
N LYS A 320 17.90 0.54 -28.19
CA LYS A 320 17.31 0.15 -29.48
C LYS A 320 16.06 -0.72 -29.27
N LEU A 321 14.97 -0.36 -29.96
CA LEU A 321 13.75 -1.15 -30.06
C LEU A 321 13.96 -2.32 -31.03
N LEU A 322 13.93 -3.54 -30.52
CA LEU A 322 14.14 -4.76 -31.29
C LEU A 322 12.84 -5.25 -31.91
N ASP A 323 11.79 -5.36 -31.10
CA ASP A 323 10.49 -5.86 -31.52
C ASP A 323 9.38 -5.35 -30.58
N ILE A 324 8.12 -5.62 -30.91
CA ILE A 324 6.96 -5.32 -30.05
C ILE A 324 6.20 -6.62 -29.80
N GLU A 325 6.15 -7.04 -28.53
CA GLU A 325 5.35 -8.18 -28.10
C GLU A 325 3.95 -7.73 -27.69
N LEU A 326 2.93 -8.48 -28.10
CA LEU A 326 1.55 -8.23 -27.75
C LEU A 326 1.08 -9.19 -26.68
N THR A 327 0.51 -8.65 -25.61
CA THR A 327 -0.08 -9.43 -24.52
C THR A 327 -1.59 -9.20 -24.48
N VAL A 328 -2.34 -10.26 -24.24
CA VAL A 328 -3.80 -10.18 -24.06
C VAL A 328 -4.09 -10.18 -22.57
N GLY A 329 -4.52 -9.05 -22.03
CA GLY A 329 -4.85 -8.93 -20.61
C GLY A 329 -6.19 -9.60 -20.27
N ARG A 330 -6.47 -9.73 -18.97
CA ARG A 330 -7.71 -10.34 -18.42
C ARG A 330 -9.03 -9.82 -18.98
N THR A 331 -9.06 -8.56 -19.44
CA THR A 331 -10.28 -7.93 -20.01
C THR A 331 -10.28 -7.95 -21.55
N GLY A 332 -9.38 -8.73 -22.14
CA GLY A 332 -9.17 -8.82 -23.58
C GLY A 332 -8.35 -7.68 -24.18
N ALA A 333 -7.93 -6.68 -23.40
CA ALA A 333 -7.09 -5.59 -23.90
C ALA A 333 -5.77 -6.11 -24.45
N ILE A 334 -5.45 -5.72 -25.68
CA ILE A 334 -4.18 -6.04 -26.34
C ILE A 334 -3.19 -4.94 -26.00
N THR A 335 -2.18 -5.27 -25.19
CA THR A 335 -1.18 -4.31 -24.71
C THR A 335 0.16 -4.54 -25.40
N PRO A 336 0.67 -3.55 -26.16
CA PRO A 336 1.99 -3.62 -26.77
C PRO A 336 3.10 -3.35 -25.76
N THR A 337 4.10 -4.23 -25.75
CA THR A 337 5.31 -4.11 -24.94
C THR A 337 6.54 -4.07 -25.85
N ALA A 338 7.33 -3.01 -25.74
CA ALA A 338 8.59 -2.89 -26.44
C ALA A 338 9.60 -3.93 -25.93
N LEU A 339 10.20 -4.70 -26.84
CA LEU A 339 11.39 -5.52 -26.60
C LEU A 339 12.63 -4.70 -26.95
N LEU A 340 13.49 -4.49 -25.97
CA LEU A 340 14.61 -3.56 -26.07
C LEU A 340 15.94 -4.28 -26.00
N THR A 341 16.96 -3.68 -26.60
CA THR A 341 18.35 -4.05 -26.28
C THR A 341 18.58 -3.80 -24.77
N PRO A 342 19.12 -4.76 -24.01
CA PRO A 342 19.31 -4.61 -22.58
C PRO A 342 20.08 -3.33 -22.24
N VAL A 343 19.48 -2.45 -21.42
CA VAL A 343 20.08 -1.18 -21.00
C VAL A 343 19.91 -1.01 -19.49
N SER A 344 20.90 -0.42 -18.81
CA SER A 344 20.79 -0.10 -17.39
C SER A 344 20.04 1.21 -17.20
N VAL A 345 18.99 1.21 -16.38
CA VAL A 345 18.21 2.41 -16.01
C VAL A 345 18.00 2.41 -14.51
N ALA A 346 18.50 3.42 -13.80
CA ALA A 346 18.44 3.50 -12.34
C ALA A 346 18.84 2.16 -11.67
N GLY A 347 20.01 1.64 -12.04
CA GLY A 347 20.62 0.44 -11.45
C GLY A 347 20.06 -0.93 -11.91
N THR A 348 18.95 -1.00 -12.66
CA THR A 348 18.44 -2.31 -13.15
C THR A 348 18.49 -2.42 -14.66
N THR A 349 18.77 -3.61 -15.18
CA THR A 349 18.68 -3.89 -16.62
C THR A 349 17.22 -3.94 -17.09
N VAL A 350 16.84 -3.00 -17.95
CA VAL A 350 15.56 -2.96 -18.64
C VAL A 350 15.69 -3.65 -20.00
N ARG A 351 14.79 -4.61 -20.25
CA ARG A 351 14.64 -5.31 -21.55
C ARG A 351 13.25 -5.12 -22.16
N ARG A 352 12.30 -4.68 -21.35
CA ARG A 352 10.90 -4.54 -21.70
C ARG A 352 10.39 -3.20 -21.21
N ALA A 353 9.62 -2.49 -22.04
CA ALA A 353 9.01 -1.22 -21.66
C ALA A 353 7.58 -1.12 -22.21
N SER A 354 6.71 -0.45 -21.46
CA SER A 354 5.33 -0.21 -21.90
C SER A 354 5.31 0.76 -23.09
N LEU A 355 4.53 0.41 -24.12
CA LEU A 355 4.12 1.33 -25.19
C LEU A 355 2.67 1.83 -24.98
N HIS A 356 2.02 1.39 -23.91
CA HIS A 356 0.65 1.72 -23.50
C HIS A 356 -0.44 1.25 -24.47
N ASN A 357 -0.50 1.79 -25.69
CA ASN A 357 -1.51 1.48 -26.71
C ASN A 357 -1.07 1.90 -28.13
N GLU A 358 -1.84 1.49 -29.13
CA GLU A 358 -1.58 1.79 -30.54
C GLU A 358 -1.55 3.28 -30.87
N ASP A 359 -2.43 4.06 -30.27
CA ASP A 359 -2.54 5.49 -30.57
C ASP A 359 -1.26 6.22 -30.13
N LEU A 360 -0.68 5.86 -28.98
CA LEU A 360 0.61 6.39 -28.52
C LEU A 360 1.80 5.92 -29.36
N ILE A 361 1.77 4.69 -29.89
CA ILE A 361 2.78 4.22 -30.85
C ILE A 361 2.78 5.09 -32.10
N ARG A 362 1.58 5.42 -32.62
CA ARG A 362 1.42 6.27 -33.80
C ARG A 362 1.75 7.74 -33.51
N GLU A 363 1.29 8.27 -32.38
CA GLU A 363 1.56 9.65 -31.96
C GLU A 363 3.07 9.92 -31.80
N LYS A 364 3.79 8.94 -31.25
CA LYS A 364 5.25 9.01 -31.06
C LYS A 364 6.05 8.54 -32.28
N ASP A 365 5.38 8.17 -33.37
CA ASP A 365 5.97 7.61 -34.60
C ASP A 365 6.98 6.48 -34.32
N VAL A 366 6.64 5.54 -33.44
CA VAL A 366 7.54 4.45 -33.03
C VAL A 366 7.62 3.37 -34.12
N LYS A 367 8.83 3.05 -34.59
CA LYS A 367 9.10 2.03 -35.60
C LYS A 367 10.07 0.96 -35.07
N LEU A 368 9.92 -0.27 -35.53
CA LEU A 368 10.83 -1.36 -35.19
C LEU A 368 12.24 -1.03 -35.70
N GLY A 369 13.24 -1.16 -34.82
CA GLY A 369 14.62 -0.78 -35.10
C GLY A 369 15.00 0.61 -34.61
N ASP A 370 14.05 1.44 -34.16
CA ASP A 370 14.32 2.80 -33.68
C ASP A 370 15.23 2.83 -32.45
N SER A 371 15.99 3.93 -32.32
CA SER A 371 16.59 4.32 -31.05
C SER A 371 15.55 5.07 -30.22
N VAL A 372 15.18 4.49 -29.09
CA VAL A 372 14.12 5.00 -28.20
C VAL A 372 14.69 5.46 -26.87
N VAL A 373 14.12 6.54 -26.35
CA VAL A 373 14.40 7.00 -24.99
C VAL A 373 13.47 6.25 -24.05
N VAL A 374 14.04 5.64 -23.03
CA VAL A 374 13.34 4.84 -22.03
C VAL A 374 13.61 5.42 -20.66
N LYS A 375 12.55 5.52 -19.87
CA LYS A 375 12.63 5.92 -18.46
C LYS A 375 11.85 4.97 -17.60
N LYS A 376 12.08 5.02 -16.29
CA LYS A 376 11.22 4.35 -15.32
C LYS A 376 10.24 5.32 -14.69
N ALA A 377 8.96 5.15 -14.98
CA ALA A 377 7.90 5.87 -14.28
C ALA A 377 7.89 5.45 -12.80
N GLY A 378 8.05 6.45 -11.91
CA GLY A 378 8.13 6.24 -10.46
C GLY A 378 9.26 5.31 -10.03
N ASP A 379 10.37 5.27 -10.77
CA ASP A 379 11.56 4.44 -10.57
C ASP A 379 11.34 2.92 -10.66
N ILE A 380 10.15 2.49 -11.09
CA ILE A 380 9.76 1.07 -11.10
C ILE A 380 9.39 0.58 -12.51
N ILE A 381 8.48 1.26 -13.21
CA ILE A 381 7.87 0.74 -14.44
C ILE A 381 8.54 1.37 -15.67
N PRO A 382 9.27 0.60 -16.51
CA PRO A 382 9.88 1.16 -17.70
C PRO A 382 8.84 1.51 -18.77
N GLU A 383 8.96 2.69 -19.38
CA GLU A 383 8.14 3.14 -20.50
C GLU A 383 8.98 3.85 -21.56
N VAL A 384 8.53 3.76 -22.82
CA VAL A 384 9.13 4.50 -23.93
C VAL A 384 8.62 5.95 -23.91
N VAL A 385 9.54 6.91 -23.80
CA VAL A 385 9.22 8.35 -23.75
C VAL A 385 8.98 8.87 -25.15
N ASN A 386 9.99 8.77 -26.00
CA ASN A 386 10.00 9.25 -27.38
C ASN A 386 11.06 8.51 -28.21
N VAL A 387 11.03 8.77 -29.51
CA VAL A 387 11.97 8.23 -30.49
C VAL A 387 13.00 9.28 -30.86
N LEU A 388 14.25 8.86 -31.05
CA LEU A 388 15.30 9.69 -31.63
C LEU A 388 15.30 9.57 -33.15
N VAL A 389 14.43 10.36 -33.80
CA VAL A 389 14.22 10.34 -35.26
C VAL A 389 15.51 10.63 -36.05
N ASP A 390 16.40 11.47 -35.50
CA ASP A 390 17.67 11.83 -36.13
C ASP A 390 18.67 10.66 -36.22
N LEU A 391 18.46 9.60 -35.44
CA LEU A 391 19.31 8.40 -35.44
C LEU A 391 18.78 7.29 -36.36
N ARG A 392 17.74 7.58 -37.16
CA ARG A 392 17.18 6.62 -38.10
C ARG A 392 18.13 6.35 -39.25
N THR A 393 18.22 5.07 -39.58
CA THR A 393 19.03 4.51 -40.66
C THR A 393 18.27 4.35 -41.97
N GLY A 394 16.93 4.39 -41.92
CA GLY A 394 16.03 4.15 -43.05
C GLY A 394 15.62 2.69 -43.21
N GLU A 395 16.13 1.78 -42.37
CA GLU A 395 15.76 0.36 -42.33
C GLU A 395 14.61 0.06 -41.35
N GLU A 396 14.11 1.08 -40.65
CA GLU A 396 13.07 0.93 -39.63
C GLU A 396 11.72 0.54 -40.25
N ARG A 397 10.98 -0.34 -39.56
CA ARG A 397 9.70 -0.88 -40.05
C ARG A 397 8.53 -0.35 -39.22
N GLU A 398 7.47 0.08 -39.89
CA GLU A 398 6.23 0.46 -39.21
C GLU A 398 5.59 -0.74 -38.51
N PHE A 399 5.04 -0.48 -37.33
CA PHE A 399 4.28 -1.46 -36.56
C PHE A 399 2.79 -1.12 -36.63
N HIS A 400 1.97 -2.14 -36.89
CA HIS A 400 0.51 -2.04 -36.91
C HIS A 400 -0.06 -3.12 -35.98
N MET A 401 -1.10 -2.78 -35.22
CA MET A 401 -1.77 -3.79 -34.40
C MET A 401 -2.45 -4.84 -35.30
N PRO A 402 -2.50 -6.10 -34.86
CA PRO A 402 -3.17 -7.15 -35.62
C PRO A 402 -4.68 -6.91 -35.64
N THR A 403 -5.35 -7.44 -36.66
CA THR A 403 -6.82 -7.43 -36.77
C THR A 403 -7.48 -8.58 -36.00
N HIS A 404 -6.71 -9.63 -35.68
CA HIS A 404 -7.16 -10.82 -34.98
C HIS A 404 -6.31 -11.05 -33.72
N CYS A 405 -6.94 -11.65 -32.70
CA CYS A 405 -6.30 -11.93 -31.42
C CYS A 405 -5.12 -12.88 -31.61
N PRO A 406 -3.91 -12.56 -31.09
CA PRO A 406 -2.74 -13.43 -31.25
C PRO A 406 -2.86 -14.78 -30.50
N GLU A 407 -3.83 -14.91 -29.58
CA GLU A 407 -4.00 -16.09 -28.73
C GLU A 407 -5.18 -16.98 -29.16
N CYS A 408 -6.26 -16.39 -29.70
CA CYS A 408 -7.48 -17.14 -30.05
C CYS A 408 -8.00 -16.87 -31.46
N GLU A 409 -7.27 -16.07 -32.25
CA GLU A 409 -7.58 -15.70 -33.64
C GLU A 409 -8.93 -15.02 -33.87
N SER A 410 -9.68 -14.66 -32.81
CA SER A 410 -10.95 -13.94 -32.94
C SER A 410 -10.72 -12.49 -33.37
N GLU A 411 -11.67 -11.92 -34.12
CA GLU A 411 -11.61 -10.52 -34.55
C GLU A 411 -11.48 -9.57 -33.35
N LEU A 412 -10.55 -8.61 -33.46
CA LEU A 412 -10.31 -7.61 -32.44
C LEU A 412 -11.16 -6.37 -32.69
N VAL A 413 -11.75 -5.85 -31.62
CA VAL A 413 -12.68 -4.73 -31.69
C VAL A 413 -12.18 -3.59 -30.80
N ARG A 414 -12.25 -2.36 -31.31
CA ARG A 414 -12.06 -1.14 -30.52
C ARG A 414 -13.44 -0.61 -30.15
N LEU A 415 -13.77 -0.64 -28.86
CA LEU A 415 -15.09 -0.20 -28.37
C LEU A 415 -15.21 1.33 -28.43
N GLU A 416 -16.43 1.83 -28.61
CA GLU A 416 -16.68 3.27 -28.70
C GLU A 416 -16.22 4.00 -27.42
N GLY A 417 -15.41 5.04 -27.59
CA GLY A 417 -14.83 5.81 -26.49
C GLY A 417 -13.61 5.16 -25.81
N GLU A 418 -13.12 4.01 -26.29
CA GLU A 418 -11.90 3.39 -25.80
C GLU A 418 -10.74 3.45 -26.81
N VAL A 419 -9.53 3.62 -26.28
CA VAL A 419 -8.28 3.57 -27.05
C VAL A 419 -7.78 2.13 -27.23
N ALA A 420 -8.12 1.24 -26.29
CA ALA A 420 -7.63 -0.13 -26.30
C ALA A 420 -8.31 -1.00 -27.35
N LEU A 421 -7.50 -1.70 -28.15
CA LEU A 421 -7.95 -2.79 -28.99
C LEU A 421 -8.20 -4.03 -28.12
N ARG A 422 -9.31 -4.75 -28.33
CA ARG A 422 -9.72 -5.84 -27.44
C ARG A 422 -10.14 -7.11 -28.16
N CYS A 423 -9.80 -8.24 -27.54
CA CYS A 423 -10.43 -9.52 -27.79
C CYS A 423 -11.75 -9.59 -27.01
N ILE A 424 -12.87 -9.78 -27.70
CA ILE A 424 -14.20 -9.91 -27.07
C ILE A 424 -14.65 -11.38 -26.95
N ASN A 425 -13.79 -12.33 -27.33
CA ASN A 425 -14.10 -13.76 -27.21
C ASN A 425 -14.03 -14.18 -25.73
N PRO A 426 -15.16 -14.57 -25.10
CA PRO A 426 -15.16 -15.02 -23.70
C PRO A 426 -14.39 -16.32 -23.48
N GLU A 427 -14.21 -17.13 -24.53
CA GLU A 427 -13.44 -18.39 -24.51
C GLU A 427 -11.96 -18.18 -24.82
N CYS A 428 -11.49 -16.93 -24.89
CA CYS A 428 -10.09 -16.63 -25.16
C CYS A 428 -9.19 -17.24 -24.07
N PRO A 429 -8.27 -18.17 -24.41
CA PRO A 429 -7.43 -18.84 -23.43
C PRO A 429 -6.62 -17.88 -22.56
N ALA A 430 -6.14 -16.78 -23.15
CA ALA A 430 -5.39 -15.75 -22.42
C ALA A 430 -6.28 -14.99 -21.42
N GLN A 431 -7.52 -14.67 -21.77
CA GLN A 431 -8.43 -14.00 -20.82
C GLN A 431 -8.77 -14.90 -19.64
N ILE A 432 -9.00 -16.19 -19.89
CA ILE A 432 -9.26 -17.18 -18.85
C ILE A 432 -8.03 -17.33 -17.94
N ARG A 433 -6.84 -17.51 -18.52
CA ARG A 433 -5.57 -17.62 -17.78
C ARG A 433 -5.30 -16.39 -16.92
N GLU A 434 -5.42 -15.18 -17.48
CA GLU A 434 -5.23 -13.93 -16.75
C GLU A 434 -6.33 -13.67 -15.70
N GLY A 435 -7.56 -14.13 -15.96
CA GLY A 435 -8.66 -14.12 -15.00
C GLY A 435 -8.36 -15.01 -13.79
N LEU A 436 -7.84 -16.23 -14.02
CA LEU A 436 -7.39 -17.14 -12.97
C LEU A 436 -6.24 -16.53 -12.16
N ILE A 437 -5.23 -15.95 -12.81
CA ILE A 437 -4.11 -15.26 -12.15
C ILE A 437 -4.61 -14.11 -11.27
N HIS A 438 -5.58 -13.35 -11.79
CA HIS A 438 -6.20 -12.27 -11.03
C HIS A 438 -6.98 -12.79 -9.82
N PHE A 439 -7.75 -13.87 -9.97
CA PHE A 439 -8.54 -14.47 -8.90
C PHE A 439 -7.67 -14.93 -7.72
N VAL A 440 -6.51 -15.54 -7.98
CA VAL A 440 -5.59 -16.03 -6.94
C VAL A 440 -4.70 -14.93 -6.33
N SER A 441 -4.72 -13.72 -6.90
CA SER A 441 -3.86 -12.61 -6.48
C SER A 441 -4.07 -12.18 -5.03
N ARG A 442 -3.05 -11.52 -4.44
CA ARG A 442 -3.03 -11.09 -3.03
C ARG A 442 -4.22 -10.24 -2.60
N THR A 443 -4.74 -9.39 -3.49
CA THR A 443 -5.90 -8.52 -3.21
C THR A 443 -7.25 -9.20 -3.50
N ALA A 444 -7.26 -10.30 -4.25
CA ALA A 444 -8.42 -11.15 -4.48
C ALA A 444 -8.41 -12.33 -3.50
N MET A 445 -8.30 -13.59 -3.93
CA MET A 445 -8.40 -14.74 -3.00
C MET A 445 -7.11 -15.06 -2.22
N ASN A 446 -5.98 -14.42 -2.57
CA ASN A 446 -4.70 -14.57 -1.87
C ASN A 446 -4.31 -16.03 -1.62
N ILE A 447 -4.24 -16.80 -2.71
CA ILE A 447 -3.91 -18.22 -2.64
C ILE A 447 -2.40 -18.38 -2.82
N ASP A 448 -1.70 -18.48 -1.68
CA ASP A 448 -0.25 -18.65 -1.64
C ASP A 448 0.17 -19.94 -2.38
N GLY A 449 1.17 -19.84 -3.26
CA GLY A 449 1.66 -20.96 -4.09
C GLY A 449 1.04 -21.07 -5.49
N LEU A 450 -0.12 -20.47 -5.75
CA LEU A 450 -0.74 -20.39 -7.09
C LEU A 450 -0.26 -19.14 -7.84
N GLY A 451 1.01 -19.14 -8.25
CA GLY A 451 1.57 -18.08 -9.08
C GLY A 451 1.24 -18.22 -10.57
N GLU A 452 1.56 -17.20 -11.37
CA GLU A 452 1.38 -17.17 -12.84
C GLU A 452 1.89 -18.44 -13.53
N LYS A 453 3.09 -18.92 -13.16
CA LYS A 453 3.69 -20.14 -13.74
C LYS A 453 2.88 -21.40 -13.42
N VAL A 454 2.38 -21.51 -12.20
CA VAL A 454 1.58 -22.67 -11.76
C VAL A 454 0.22 -22.65 -12.47
N ILE A 455 -0.46 -21.49 -12.52
CA ILE A 455 -1.72 -21.34 -13.26
C ILE A 455 -1.52 -21.68 -14.74
N THR A 456 -0.47 -21.16 -15.36
CA THR A 456 -0.16 -21.44 -16.77
C THR A 456 0.07 -22.94 -16.99
N GLN A 457 0.75 -23.62 -16.08
CA GLN A 457 0.98 -25.06 -16.14
C GLN A 457 -0.32 -25.85 -15.95
N LEU A 458 -1.12 -25.55 -14.94
CA LEU A 458 -2.41 -26.21 -14.69
C LEU A 458 -3.36 -26.07 -15.87
N PHE A 459 -3.41 -24.87 -16.45
CA PHE A 459 -4.23 -24.57 -17.62
C PHE A 459 -3.71 -25.31 -18.87
N ALA A 460 -2.39 -25.35 -19.10
CA ALA A 460 -1.79 -26.09 -20.21
C ALA A 460 -2.03 -27.61 -20.12
N HIS A 461 -2.07 -28.16 -18.92
CA HIS A 461 -2.41 -29.56 -18.66
C HIS A 461 -3.93 -29.82 -18.58
N GLN A 462 -4.77 -28.81 -18.86
CA GLN A 462 -6.24 -28.89 -18.84
C GLN A 462 -6.81 -29.35 -17.48
N LEU A 463 -6.08 -29.12 -16.39
CA LEU A 463 -6.53 -29.42 -15.03
C LEU A 463 -7.50 -28.36 -14.50
N ILE A 464 -7.46 -27.16 -15.09
CA ILE A 464 -8.36 -26.04 -14.78
C ILE A 464 -8.82 -25.35 -16.06
N GLY A 465 -10.10 -25.00 -16.13
CA GLY A 465 -10.70 -24.16 -17.17
C GLY A 465 -11.41 -22.93 -16.60
N ASN A 466 -11.76 -22.92 -15.32
CA ASN A 466 -12.33 -21.77 -14.63
C ASN A 466 -11.94 -21.72 -13.14
N VAL A 467 -12.37 -20.68 -12.43
CA VAL A 467 -12.00 -20.45 -11.03
C VAL A 467 -12.57 -21.50 -10.07
N ALA A 468 -13.67 -22.19 -10.43
CA ALA A 468 -14.23 -23.25 -9.59
C ALA A 468 -13.38 -24.52 -9.63
N ASP A 469 -12.72 -24.82 -10.76
CA ASP A 469 -11.86 -26.00 -10.92
C ASP A 469 -10.65 -25.99 -9.97
N LEU A 470 -10.22 -24.80 -9.54
CA LEU A 470 -9.15 -24.65 -8.53
C LEU A 470 -9.47 -25.39 -7.22
N TYR A 471 -10.76 -25.45 -6.85
CA TYR A 471 -11.21 -26.06 -5.60
C TYR A 471 -11.48 -27.56 -5.70
N THR A 472 -11.33 -28.13 -6.90
CA THR A 472 -11.52 -29.56 -7.18
C THR A 472 -10.20 -30.24 -7.59
N LEU A 473 -9.06 -29.58 -7.44
CA LEU A 473 -7.74 -30.13 -7.78
C LEU A 473 -7.38 -31.29 -6.85
N GLU A 474 -6.98 -32.41 -7.45
CA GLU A 474 -6.55 -33.61 -6.72
C GLU A 474 -5.03 -33.64 -6.53
N LYS A 475 -4.58 -34.12 -5.38
CA LYS A 475 -3.15 -34.18 -5.01
C LYS A 475 -2.36 -35.01 -6.02
N GLU A 476 -2.94 -36.11 -6.47
CA GLU A 476 -2.33 -37.09 -7.38
C GLU A 476 -2.04 -36.48 -8.75
N GLU A 477 -2.91 -35.62 -9.27
CA GLU A 477 -2.70 -34.93 -10.55
C GLU A 477 -1.64 -33.83 -10.43
N LEU A 478 -1.62 -33.11 -9.30
CA LEU A 478 -0.63 -32.07 -9.05
C LEU A 478 0.79 -32.62 -8.94
N LEU A 479 0.97 -33.81 -8.35
CA LEU A 479 2.27 -34.45 -8.20
C LEU A 479 2.89 -34.91 -9.53
N LYS A 480 2.11 -35.03 -10.61
CA LYS A 480 2.62 -35.36 -11.94
C LYS A 480 3.28 -34.17 -12.64
N LEU A 481 3.06 -32.95 -12.12
CA LEU A 481 3.56 -31.72 -12.72
C LEU A 481 5.02 -31.47 -12.34
N GLU A 482 5.77 -30.89 -13.27
CA GLU A 482 7.15 -30.48 -13.00
C GLU A 482 7.21 -29.48 -11.83
N ARG A 483 8.19 -29.67 -10.94
CA ARG A 483 8.46 -28.82 -9.77
C ARG A 483 7.36 -28.80 -8.69
N MET A 484 6.44 -29.77 -8.71
CA MET A 484 5.43 -29.98 -7.65
C MET A 484 5.84 -31.12 -6.71
N GLY A 485 6.57 -30.79 -5.63
CA GLY A 485 6.90 -31.75 -4.57
C GLY A 485 5.75 -31.93 -3.57
N GLU A 486 5.71 -33.06 -2.84
CA GLU A 486 4.64 -33.39 -1.87
C GLU A 486 4.28 -32.24 -0.93
N LYS A 487 5.29 -31.66 -0.26
CA LYS A 487 5.08 -30.55 0.67
C LYS A 487 4.55 -29.28 -0.01
N SER A 488 4.98 -29.02 -1.25
CA SER A 488 4.51 -27.86 -2.02
C SER A 488 3.04 -28.03 -2.41
N VAL A 489 2.66 -29.24 -2.83
CA VAL A 489 1.27 -29.57 -3.19
C VAL A 489 0.36 -29.52 -1.95
N GLU A 490 0.81 -30.04 -0.82
CA GLU A 490 0.06 -29.96 0.44
C GLU A 490 -0.16 -28.52 0.89
N ASN A 491 0.89 -27.69 0.84
CA ASN A 491 0.76 -26.26 1.15
C ASN A 491 -0.21 -25.57 0.19
N LEU A 492 -0.14 -25.89 -1.10
CA LEU A 492 -1.02 -25.32 -2.13
C LEU A 492 -2.49 -25.65 -1.87
N LEU A 493 -2.80 -26.93 -1.69
CA LEU A 493 -4.16 -27.40 -1.41
C LEU A 493 -4.69 -26.80 -0.10
N HIS A 494 -3.83 -26.69 0.92
CA HIS A 494 -4.19 -26.04 2.17
C HIS A 494 -4.51 -24.54 1.97
N SER A 495 -3.72 -23.82 1.17
CA SER A 495 -3.99 -22.41 0.84
C SER A 495 -5.29 -22.23 0.06
N ILE A 496 -5.63 -23.15 -0.85
CA ILE A 496 -6.93 -23.16 -1.57
C ILE A 496 -8.08 -23.38 -0.59
N GLU A 497 -7.93 -24.28 0.37
CA GLU A 497 -8.97 -24.55 1.37
C GLU A 497 -9.19 -23.33 2.28
N ILE A 498 -8.11 -22.69 2.76
CA ILE A 498 -8.19 -21.46 3.57
C ILE A 498 -8.89 -20.34 2.80
N SER A 499 -8.66 -20.22 1.48
CA SER A 499 -9.26 -19.11 0.73
C SER A 499 -10.79 -19.19 0.65
N LYS A 500 -11.40 -20.36 0.91
CA LYS A 500 -12.87 -20.51 0.93
C LYS A 500 -13.54 -19.64 1.98
N SER A 501 -12.87 -19.35 3.10
CA SER A 501 -13.42 -18.49 4.16
C SER A 501 -13.26 -16.99 3.91
N ASN A 502 -12.65 -16.59 2.79
CA ASN A 502 -12.51 -15.16 2.46
C ASN A 502 -13.87 -14.47 2.32
N SER A 503 -13.91 -13.19 2.63
CA SER A 503 -15.14 -12.37 2.52
C SER A 503 -15.54 -12.12 1.07
N MET A 504 -16.85 -11.93 0.82
CA MET A 504 -17.46 -11.75 -0.51
C MET A 504 -16.76 -10.69 -1.39
N GLU A 505 -16.27 -9.57 -0.84
CA GLU A 505 -15.62 -8.52 -1.64
C GLU A 505 -14.36 -9.02 -2.36
N ARG A 506 -13.67 -10.01 -1.78
CA ARG A 506 -12.47 -10.61 -2.36
C ARG A 506 -12.84 -11.52 -3.52
N VAL A 507 -13.94 -12.25 -3.39
CA VAL A 507 -14.52 -13.07 -4.46
C VAL A 507 -14.98 -12.17 -5.60
N LEU A 508 -15.80 -11.15 -5.31
CA LEU A 508 -16.33 -10.21 -6.30
C LEU A 508 -15.21 -9.50 -7.06
N PHE A 509 -14.17 -9.05 -6.35
CA PHE A 509 -12.99 -8.49 -7.00
C PHE A 509 -12.26 -9.52 -7.84
N GLY A 510 -12.10 -10.76 -7.35
CA GLY A 510 -11.43 -11.86 -8.05
C GLY A 510 -12.14 -12.30 -9.34
N LEU A 511 -13.47 -12.21 -9.41
CA LEU A 511 -14.24 -12.51 -10.63
C LEU A 511 -13.92 -11.58 -11.80
N GLY A 512 -13.26 -10.44 -11.55
CA GLY A 512 -12.71 -9.59 -12.61
C GLY A 512 -13.75 -8.85 -13.45
N ILE A 513 -14.93 -8.54 -12.86
CA ILE A 513 -15.98 -7.76 -13.53
C ILE A 513 -15.42 -6.41 -13.99
N ARG A 514 -15.70 -6.01 -15.23
CA ARG A 514 -15.16 -4.79 -15.82
C ARG A 514 -15.59 -3.55 -15.02
N PHE A 515 -14.66 -2.60 -14.89
CA PHE A 515 -14.76 -1.39 -14.06
C PHE A 515 -14.85 -1.62 -12.55
N ILE A 516 -14.99 -2.86 -12.07
CA ILE A 516 -15.10 -3.16 -10.65
C ILE A 516 -13.71 -3.43 -10.06
N GLY A 517 -13.13 -2.38 -9.48
CA GLY A 517 -11.90 -2.49 -8.68
C GLY A 517 -12.16 -2.95 -7.25
N ALA A 518 -11.10 -3.20 -6.47
CA ALA A 518 -11.21 -3.69 -5.09
C ALA A 518 -12.06 -2.79 -4.18
N LYS A 519 -12.00 -1.47 -4.37
CA LYS A 519 -12.82 -0.51 -3.61
C LYS A 519 -14.30 -0.67 -3.94
N ALA A 520 -14.65 -0.65 -5.23
CA ALA A 520 -16.02 -0.84 -5.69
C ALA A 520 -16.57 -2.21 -5.23
N ALA A 521 -15.76 -3.27 -5.32
CA ALA A 521 -16.15 -4.59 -4.82
C ALA A 521 -16.46 -4.57 -3.32
N LYS A 522 -15.65 -3.87 -2.51
CA LYS A 522 -15.90 -3.69 -1.08
C LYS A 522 -17.18 -2.90 -0.82
N THR A 523 -17.37 -1.76 -1.49
CA THR A 523 -18.59 -0.95 -1.33
C THR A 523 -19.85 -1.73 -1.71
N LEU A 524 -19.81 -2.48 -2.80
CA LEU A 524 -20.92 -3.34 -3.24
C LEU A 524 -21.17 -4.47 -2.23
N ALA A 525 -20.13 -5.16 -1.76
CA ALA A 525 -20.29 -6.21 -0.77
C ALA A 525 -20.83 -5.68 0.57
N GLN A 526 -20.39 -4.49 1.00
CA GLN A 526 -20.94 -3.81 2.18
C GLN A 526 -22.41 -3.44 2.02
N HIS A 527 -22.84 -3.02 0.83
CA HIS A 527 -24.24 -2.64 0.60
C HIS A 527 -25.16 -3.87 0.45
N PHE A 528 -24.77 -4.84 -0.38
CA PHE A 528 -25.62 -5.98 -0.74
C PHE A 528 -25.45 -7.19 0.18
N GLN A 529 -24.36 -7.28 0.95
CA GLN A 529 -24.06 -8.31 1.96
C GLN A 529 -23.87 -9.75 1.44
N THR A 530 -24.50 -10.13 0.33
CA THR A 530 -24.45 -11.48 -0.26
C THR A 530 -24.39 -11.41 -1.78
N MET A 531 -23.73 -12.38 -2.41
CA MET A 531 -23.62 -12.45 -3.87
C MET A 531 -24.99 -12.59 -4.54
N ASP A 532 -25.91 -13.33 -3.93
CA ASP A 532 -27.27 -13.51 -4.45
C ASP A 532 -28.01 -12.17 -4.56
N ARG A 533 -27.97 -11.35 -3.50
CA ARG A 533 -28.59 -10.01 -3.52
C ARG A 533 -27.98 -9.10 -4.58
N LEU A 534 -26.65 -9.16 -4.74
CA LEU A 534 -25.95 -8.36 -5.76
C LEU A 534 -26.33 -8.83 -7.18
N SER A 535 -26.44 -10.14 -7.40
CA SER A 535 -26.79 -10.72 -8.71
C SER A 535 -28.20 -10.36 -9.19
N GLN A 536 -29.11 -10.04 -8.25
CA GLN A 536 -30.49 -9.63 -8.52
C GLN A 536 -30.69 -8.11 -8.53
N ALA A 537 -29.63 -7.33 -8.27
CA ALA A 537 -29.72 -5.88 -8.15
C ALA A 537 -30.02 -5.22 -9.50
N THR A 538 -30.96 -4.28 -9.52
CA THR A 538 -31.27 -3.50 -10.73
C THR A 538 -30.21 -2.42 -10.96
N LYS A 539 -30.15 -1.90 -12.19
CA LYS A 539 -29.26 -0.78 -12.54
C LYS A 539 -29.48 0.42 -11.61
N GLU A 540 -30.73 0.74 -11.30
CA GLU A 540 -31.08 1.88 -10.44
C GLU A 540 -30.57 1.69 -9.01
N GLN A 541 -30.67 0.46 -8.48
CA GLN A 541 -30.15 0.13 -7.15
C GLN A 541 -28.63 0.23 -7.11
N LEU A 542 -27.95 -0.23 -8.17
CA LEU A 542 -26.50 -0.15 -8.28
C LEU A 542 -26.01 1.30 -8.36
N VAL A 543 -26.65 2.15 -9.17
CA VAL A 543 -26.30 3.57 -9.30
C VAL A 543 -26.58 4.37 -8.02
N ALA A 544 -27.50 3.90 -7.17
CA ALA A 544 -27.76 4.52 -5.86
C ALA A 544 -26.65 4.27 -4.83
N VAL A 545 -25.76 3.29 -5.07
CA VAL A 545 -24.62 3.01 -4.21
C VAL A 545 -23.54 4.07 -4.42
N ASP A 546 -22.99 4.61 -3.33
CA ASP A 546 -21.94 5.61 -3.40
C ASP A 546 -20.73 5.09 -4.20
N GLU A 547 -20.15 5.97 -5.01
CA GLU A 547 -19.04 5.68 -5.94
C GLU A 547 -19.34 4.73 -7.11
N ILE A 548 -20.58 4.25 -7.29
CA ILE A 548 -20.97 3.40 -8.42
C ILE A 548 -21.64 4.24 -9.51
N GLY A 549 -20.95 4.43 -10.63
CA GLY A 549 -21.48 5.14 -11.80
C GLY A 549 -22.24 4.24 -12.79
N GLU A 550 -22.95 4.85 -13.74
CA GLU A 550 -23.78 4.13 -14.73
C GLU A 550 -23.01 3.03 -15.48
N LYS A 551 -21.77 3.31 -15.95
CA LYS A 551 -20.94 2.33 -16.65
C LYS A 551 -20.58 1.12 -15.78
N MET A 552 -20.39 1.33 -14.47
CA MET A 552 -20.11 0.23 -13.54
C MET A 552 -21.36 -0.61 -13.33
N ALA A 553 -22.51 0.04 -13.11
CA ALA A 553 -23.81 -0.63 -12.95
C ALA A 553 -24.16 -1.47 -14.19
N ASP A 554 -24.02 -0.91 -15.40
CA ASP A 554 -24.25 -1.62 -16.66
C ASP A 554 -23.37 -2.86 -16.79
N SER A 555 -22.10 -2.74 -16.40
CA SER A 555 -21.16 -3.88 -16.44
C SER A 555 -21.50 -4.97 -15.43
N ILE A 556 -22.05 -4.62 -14.27
CA ILE A 556 -22.47 -5.60 -13.25
C ILE A 556 -23.71 -6.35 -13.74
N VAL A 557 -24.73 -5.62 -14.20
CA VAL A 557 -25.98 -6.22 -14.71
C VAL A 557 -25.66 -7.14 -15.88
N SER A 558 -24.91 -6.65 -16.88
CA SER A 558 -24.52 -7.45 -18.06
C SER A 558 -23.66 -8.67 -17.72
N TYR A 559 -22.98 -8.67 -16.57
CA TYR A 559 -22.20 -9.82 -16.10
C TYR A 559 -23.12 -10.87 -15.48
N PHE A 560 -24.01 -10.49 -14.58
CA PHE A 560 -24.91 -11.42 -13.90
C PHE A 560 -26.06 -11.92 -14.79
N GLU A 561 -26.41 -11.23 -15.88
CA GLU A 561 -27.39 -11.74 -16.86
C GLU A 561 -26.89 -12.96 -17.65
N LYS A 562 -25.60 -13.27 -17.61
CA LYS A 562 -25.00 -14.39 -18.35
C LYS A 562 -25.28 -15.73 -17.67
N PRO A 563 -25.87 -16.72 -18.37
CA PRO A 563 -26.13 -18.04 -17.80
C PRO A 563 -24.88 -18.73 -17.24
N GLU A 564 -23.73 -18.54 -17.88
CA GLU A 564 -22.46 -19.14 -17.47
C GLU A 564 -21.97 -18.61 -16.12
N VAL A 565 -22.33 -17.37 -15.77
CA VAL A 565 -22.00 -16.78 -14.48
C VAL A 565 -22.83 -17.39 -13.36
N HIS A 566 -24.11 -17.71 -13.63
CA HIS A 566 -24.95 -18.40 -12.66
C HIS A 566 -24.44 -19.82 -12.38
N ASP A 567 -24.06 -20.58 -13.41
CA ASP A 567 -23.43 -21.90 -13.25
C ASP A 567 -22.14 -21.80 -12.42
N LEU A 568 -21.30 -20.80 -12.71
CA LEU A 568 -20.07 -20.58 -11.96
C LEU A 568 -20.35 -20.30 -10.47
N LEU A 569 -21.30 -19.42 -10.15
CA LEU A 569 -21.65 -19.11 -8.77
C LEU A 569 -22.19 -20.33 -8.01
N GLU A 570 -23.02 -21.14 -8.66
CA GLU A 570 -23.54 -22.37 -8.08
C GLU A 570 -22.40 -23.36 -7.79
N ARG A 571 -21.48 -23.55 -8.73
CA ARG A 571 -20.29 -24.41 -8.54
C ARG A 571 -19.41 -23.90 -7.40
N LEU A 572 -19.18 -22.58 -7.32
CA LEU A 572 -18.41 -21.97 -6.23
C LEU A 572 -19.09 -22.18 -4.86
N GLN A 573 -20.41 -22.09 -4.80
CA GLN A 573 -21.17 -22.39 -3.59
C GLN A 573 -21.08 -23.88 -3.21
N GLN A 574 -21.15 -24.79 -4.18
CA GLN A 574 -21.05 -26.25 -3.95
C GLN A 574 -19.67 -26.67 -3.39
N VAL A 575 -18.59 -26.01 -3.81
CA VAL A 575 -17.24 -26.26 -3.25
C VAL A 575 -17.02 -25.58 -1.89
N GLY A 576 -18.03 -24.89 -1.36
CA GLY A 576 -18.02 -24.29 -0.02
C GLY A 576 -17.42 -22.89 0.04
N LEU A 577 -17.33 -22.16 -1.07
CA LEU A 577 -16.83 -20.79 -1.08
C LEU A 577 -17.80 -19.85 -0.34
N ASN A 578 -17.27 -19.01 0.55
CA ASN A 578 -18.06 -17.99 1.20
C ASN A 578 -18.46 -16.87 0.21
N LEU A 579 -19.76 -16.73 -0.03
CA LEU A 579 -20.37 -15.69 -0.86
C LEU A 579 -21.06 -14.59 -0.05
N THR A 580 -20.75 -14.51 1.26
CA THR A 580 -21.27 -13.51 2.20
C THR A 580 -20.16 -12.56 2.65
N TYR A 581 -20.52 -11.29 2.80
CA TYR A 581 -19.63 -10.27 3.33
C TYR A 581 -19.44 -10.49 4.84
N THR A 582 -18.19 -10.63 5.28
CA THR A 582 -17.81 -10.84 6.69
C THR A 582 -16.99 -9.68 7.25
N GLY A 583 -16.82 -8.60 6.48
CA GLY A 583 -16.15 -7.39 6.96
C GLY A 583 -17.04 -6.56 7.89
N PRO A 584 -16.50 -5.47 8.48
CA PRO A 584 -17.29 -4.56 9.31
C PRO A 584 -18.45 -4.02 8.47
N ALA A 585 -19.67 -4.24 8.96
CA ALA A 585 -20.88 -3.70 8.35
C ALA A 585 -20.81 -2.17 8.42
N LEU A 586 -21.25 -1.50 7.37
CA LEU A 586 -21.74 -0.13 7.57
C LEU A 586 -22.91 -0.25 8.55
N ASN A 587 -22.97 0.62 9.54
CA ASN A 587 -24.17 0.82 10.36
C ASN A 587 -25.27 1.42 9.48
N THR A 588 -25.74 0.64 8.51
CA THR A 588 -26.93 0.90 7.72
C THR A 588 -27.96 -0.10 8.21
N ALA A 589 -28.76 0.37 9.18
CA ALA A 589 -30.04 -0.17 9.57
C ALA A 589 -30.09 -1.69 9.86
N SER A 590 -29.62 -2.06 11.04
CA SER A 590 -30.28 -3.16 11.77
C SER A 590 -31.63 -2.63 12.24
N THR A 591 -32.68 -3.35 11.89
CA THR A 591 -34.07 -3.18 12.30
C THR A 591 -34.24 -3.13 13.82
N ALA A 592 -34.36 -1.92 14.38
CA ALA A 592 -34.96 -1.50 15.66
C ALA A 592 -34.83 0.04 15.67
N ASP A 593 -35.83 0.92 15.70
CA ASP A 593 -37.22 0.89 16.16
C ASP A 593 -38.13 1.61 15.14
N GLU A 594 -39.35 1.12 14.92
CA GLU A 594 -40.33 1.68 13.96
C GLU A 594 -40.96 3.02 14.39
N GLU A 595 -40.41 3.74 15.38
CA GLU A 595 -41.05 4.95 15.93
C GLU A 595 -40.19 6.23 15.91
N SER A 596 -39.01 6.26 15.26
CA SER A 596 -38.30 7.54 15.11
C SER A 596 -38.85 8.36 13.94
N PHE A 597 -39.34 9.57 14.21
CA PHE A 597 -39.78 10.55 13.21
C PHE A 597 -38.73 10.81 12.12
N PHE A 598 -37.45 10.64 12.44
CA PHE A 598 -36.31 10.98 11.59
C PHE A 598 -35.94 9.91 10.56
N MET A 599 -36.53 8.71 10.63
CA MET A 599 -36.15 7.62 9.75
C MET A 599 -36.44 7.92 8.28
N GLY A 600 -35.40 7.87 7.43
CA GLY A 600 -35.50 8.05 5.99
C GLY A 600 -35.77 9.49 5.51
N LYS A 601 -35.85 10.47 6.41
CA LYS A 601 -36.04 11.89 6.07
C LYS A 601 -34.73 12.56 5.64
N THR A 602 -34.81 13.50 4.70
CA THR A 602 -33.70 14.36 4.32
C THR A 602 -33.75 15.67 5.12
N VAL A 603 -32.81 15.86 6.03
CA VAL A 603 -32.75 17.00 6.95
C VAL A 603 -31.63 17.97 6.52
N VAL A 604 -31.87 19.28 6.62
CA VAL A 604 -30.83 20.31 6.40
C VAL A 604 -30.65 21.12 7.67
N LEU A 605 -29.42 21.17 8.17
CA LEU A 605 -29.04 22.04 9.30
C LEU A 605 -28.58 23.41 8.75
N THR A 606 -29.14 24.49 9.29
CA THR A 606 -28.76 25.87 8.94
C THR A 606 -28.78 26.78 10.17
N GLY A 607 -27.95 27.83 10.19
CA GLY A 607 -27.77 28.67 11.38
C GLY A 607 -26.87 28.02 12.45
N LYS A 608 -26.47 28.81 13.45
CA LYS A 608 -25.70 28.37 14.61
C LYS A 608 -26.66 27.75 15.62
N LEU A 609 -26.31 26.57 16.08
CA LEU A 609 -27.00 25.85 17.16
C LEU A 609 -26.32 26.27 18.48
N GLU A 610 -27.10 26.65 19.49
CA GLU A 610 -26.66 27.17 20.79
C GLU A 610 -26.42 26.07 21.84
N GLU A 611 -27.14 24.95 21.73
CA GLU A 611 -27.11 23.82 22.68
C GLU A 611 -26.37 22.59 22.13
N LEU A 612 -26.41 22.36 20.81
CA LEU A 612 -25.64 21.30 20.13
C LEU A 612 -24.62 21.89 19.15
N SER A 613 -23.48 21.25 18.95
CA SER A 613 -22.68 21.52 17.77
C SER A 613 -23.37 20.96 16.51
N ARG A 614 -23.11 21.56 15.34
CA ARG A 614 -23.68 21.05 14.07
C ARG A 614 -23.28 19.61 13.77
N GLU A 615 -22.08 19.20 14.17
CA GLU A 615 -21.62 17.83 13.99
C GLU A 615 -22.32 16.88 14.96
N GLU A 616 -22.50 17.24 16.23
CA GLU A 616 -23.28 16.42 17.17
C GLU A 616 -24.75 16.28 16.74
N ALA A 617 -25.37 17.37 16.27
CA ALA A 617 -26.73 17.33 15.74
C ALA A 617 -26.81 16.44 14.49
N LYS A 618 -25.80 16.48 13.62
CA LYS A 618 -25.70 15.65 12.42
C LYS A 618 -25.52 14.18 12.79
N GLU A 619 -24.60 13.85 13.70
CA GLU A 619 -24.36 12.49 14.17
C GLU A 619 -25.61 11.90 14.82
N ARG A 620 -26.33 12.66 15.65
CA ARG A 620 -27.58 12.20 16.27
C ARG A 620 -28.69 11.97 15.24
N LEU A 621 -28.85 12.87 14.27
CA LEU A 621 -29.84 12.71 13.20
C LEU A 621 -29.50 11.51 12.29
N GLU A 622 -28.22 11.34 11.94
CA GLU A 622 -27.76 10.19 11.15
C GLU A 622 -27.90 8.88 11.92
N ALA A 623 -27.67 8.88 13.24
CA ALA A 623 -27.90 7.73 14.11
C ALA A 623 -29.38 7.31 14.17
N LEU A 624 -30.30 8.27 14.04
CA LEU A 624 -31.75 8.04 13.94
C LEU A 624 -32.23 7.76 12.50
N GLY A 625 -31.31 7.58 11.55
CA GLY A 625 -31.62 7.18 10.18
C GLY A 625 -32.06 8.31 9.24
N SER A 626 -31.83 9.58 9.61
CA SER A 626 -31.99 10.73 8.72
C SER A 626 -30.79 10.92 7.80
N LYS A 627 -31.02 11.45 6.60
CA LYS A 627 -29.98 11.88 5.68
C LYS A 627 -29.74 13.39 5.83
N VAL A 628 -28.62 13.79 6.42
CA VAL A 628 -28.28 15.20 6.61
C VAL A 628 -27.58 15.75 5.37
N THR A 629 -28.09 16.85 4.80
CA THR A 629 -27.54 17.45 3.58
C THR A 629 -27.23 18.94 3.76
N GLY A 630 -26.26 19.45 2.99
CA GLY A 630 -25.82 20.84 3.08
C GLY A 630 -26.69 21.86 2.34
N SER A 631 -27.66 21.42 1.52
CA SER A 631 -28.41 22.29 0.61
C SER A 631 -29.91 21.98 0.61
N VAL A 632 -30.75 23.01 0.74
CA VAL A 632 -32.21 22.88 0.62
C VAL A 632 -32.60 22.64 -0.84
N SER A 633 -33.33 21.56 -1.09
CA SER A 633 -33.86 21.16 -2.39
C SER A 633 -35.33 20.71 -2.27
N LYS A 634 -36.02 20.43 -3.38
CA LYS A 634 -37.39 19.86 -3.35
C LYS A 634 -37.47 18.46 -2.70
N LYS A 635 -36.33 17.79 -2.49
CA LYS A 635 -36.24 16.48 -1.82
C LYS A 635 -35.92 16.61 -0.33
N THR A 636 -35.81 17.84 0.18
CA THR A 636 -35.56 18.09 1.61
C THR A 636 -36.89 18.03 2.35
N ASP A 637 -36.97 17.17 3.36
CA ASP A 637 -38.18 16.94 4.14
C ASP A 637 -38.29 17.88 5.35
N LEU A 638 -37.14 18.25 5.94
CA LEU A 638 -37.07 19.07 7.14
C LEU A 638 -35.86 20.00 7.14
N VAL A 639 -36.02 21.23 7.64
CA VAL A 639 -34.92 22.15 7.87
C VAL A 639 -34.86 22.54 9.34
N ILE A 640 -33.72 22.30 10.00
CA ILE A 640 -33.48 22.80 11.36
C ILE A 640 -32.74 24.13 11.26
N ALA A 641 -33.36 25.18 11.79
CA ALA A 641 -32.88 26.55 11.70
C ALA A 641 -32.47 27.09 13.08
N GLY A 642 -31.16 27.17 13.33
CA GLY A 642 -30.58 27.88 14.47
C GLY A 642 -30.52 29.40 14.28
N THR A 643 -29.82 30.09 15.18
CA THR A 643 -29.60 31.55 15.06
C THR A 643 -28.81 31.85 13.77
N ASP A 644 -29.12 32.93 13.06
CA ASP A 644 -28.53 33.27 11.74
C ASP A 644 -28.77 32.25 10.60
N ALA A 645 -29.93 31.56 10.58
CA ALA A 645 -30.29 30.58 9.54
C ALA A 645 -30.43 31.12 8.09
N GLY A 646 -30.39 32.44 7.91
CA GLY A 646 -30.15 33.13 6.63
C GLY A 646 -30.93 32.61 5.41
N SER A 647 -30.25 32.57 4.26
CA SER A 647 -30.82 32.28 2.94
C SER A 647 -31.43 30.89 2.76
N LYS A 648 -31.03 29.91 3.58
CA LYS A 648 -31.57 28.54 3.53
C LYS A 648 -32.94 28.43 4.20
N ARG A 649 -33.19 29.23 5.24
CA ARG A 649 -34.53 29.35 5.86
C ARG A 649 -35.54 29.92 4.87
N SER A 650 -35.21 31.04 4.24
CA SER A 650 -36.08 31.66 3.22
C SER A 650 -36.36 30.70 2.05
N LYS A 651 -35.34 29.95 1.61
CA LYS A 651 -35.51 28.94 0.55
C LYS A 651 -36.40 27.77 0.96
N ALA A 652 -36.42 27.40 2.25
CA ALA A 652 -37.32 26.38 2.78
C ALA A 652 -38.77 26.88 2.87
N GLU A 653 -38.96 28.14 3.28
CA GLU A 653 -40.26 28.83 3.30
C GLU A 653 -40.86 28.92 1.88
N ASP A 654 -40.05 29.30 0.88
CA ASP A 654 -40.46 29.39 -0.53
C ASP A 654 -40.87 28.03 -1.14
N LEU A 655 -40.28 26.94 -0.64
CA LEU A 655 -40.53 25.58 -1.11
C LEU A 655 -41.61 24.85 -0.30
N GLY A 656 -42.15 25.48 0.75
CA GLY A 656 -43.15 24.88 1.64
C GLY A 656 -42.64 23.70 2.46
N ILE A 657 -41.34 23.68 2.77
CA ILE A 657 -40.69 22.61 3.53
C ILE A 657 -40.82 22.91 5.03
N GLU A 658 -40.99 21.88 5.86
CA GLU A 658 -41.15 22.04 7.31
C GLU A 658 -39.86 22.58 7.96
N ILE A 659 -40.00 23.57 8.86
CA ILE A 659 -38.88 24.25 9.52
C ILE A 659 -39.04 24.13 11.04
N TRP A 660 -38.02 23.59 11.70
CA TRP A 660 -37.95 23.49 13.16
C TRP A 660 -36.84 24.38 13.72
N ASP A 661 -37.03 24.85 14.95
CA ASP A 661 -35.97 25.45 15.74
C ASP A 661 -35.19 24.36 16.52
N GLU A 662 -34.08 24.78 17.11
CA GLU A 662 -33.22 23.89 17.89
C GLU A 662 -33.92 23.28 19.12
N ALA A 663 -34.80 24.04 19.77
CA ALA A 663 -35.56 23.55 20.91
C ALA A 663 -36.50 22.39 20.53
N LYS A 664 -37.16 22.50 19.37
CA LYS A 664 -38.01 21.43 18.84
C LYS A 664 -37.21 20.22 18.36
N LEU A 665 -36.01 20.43 17.81
CA LEU A 665 -35.09 19.33 17.48
C LEU A 665 -34.74 18.52 18.75
N LEU A 666 -34.34 19.19 19.82
CA LEU A 666 -33.96 18.54 21.08
C LEU A 666 -35.12 17.76 21.71
N GLN A 667 -36.32 18.33 21.69
CA GLN A 667 -37.50 17.65 22.23
C GLN A 667 -37.80 16.31 21.53
N GLU A 668 -37.59 16.24 20.22
CA GLU A 668 -37.83 15.03 19.43
C GLU A 668 -36.64 14.05 19.50
N LEU A 669 -35.42 14.57 19.68
CA LEU A 669 -34.23 13.76 19.96
C LEU A 669 -34.27 13.09 21.34
N ASP A 670 -34.91 13.72 22.34
CA ASP A 670 -35.03 13.18 23.70
C ASP A 670 -36.27 12.29 23.90
N GLN A 671 -37.21 12.29 22.95
CA GLN A 671 -38.41 11.43 22.95
C GLN A 671 -38.22 10.11 22.18
N THR A 672 -37.12 9.97 21.44
CA THR A 672 -36.71 8.76 20.72
C THR A 672 -35.58 8.08 21.48
#